data_AF-A0AAD8KLG5-F1
#
_entry.id   AF-A0AAD8KLG5-F1
#
_cell.length_a   1.000
_cell.length_b   1.000
_cell.length_c   1.000
_cell.angle_alpha   90.00
_cell.angle_beta   90.00
_cell.angle_gamma   90.00
#
_symmetry.space_group_name_H-M   'P 1'
#
loop_
_entity.id
_entity.type
_entity.pdbx_description
1 polymer ?
#
loop_
_entity_poly.entity_id
_entity_poly.type
_entity_poly.pdbx_seq_one_letter_code
_entity_poly.pdbx_strand_id
1 'polypeptide(L)'
;MISLSDGPTAKVDKSVLCPNVKACLRKVMDGHFTSAVKVLCSSGVAPFGKDTLRALVAKHPKVPPPTFPETLLSEPPLVTDADNVSGCIKAFPKGTSCGRDGLRAQHLLDAFCGEGSTIADGLLKAITCMVNLCLKGMCPKVLAEFVASAPLTPLLKPDNGIRPIAVGAIWRRLVSKVAMRGVGKEMAKYLGDFQYGVGISNGAEAVLHSANRFLNEFHSDGSLAMLTVDFTNAFNLVDRSTLLREVRTRCPSISLWVDFLYGQSARLYVGDDHILSTTGVQQGDPLGPLLFALVLHPLVLRIKDSCKLLFHAWYLDDGTIIGDAKEVAKALDVIIAEGPRLGLQLNIKKTEVFWPSCDGVKVQDGLFPNAIGRPGLGVKLLGGAVSRDAGFISNLAMRRASRAVELMRCLPHLRDPQCELLLLRSCMGVGKLLFGLRTCQPMYVGEAVSVFDNGLREAIEDIVVCGGPFFGDLQWRLASLPTRYGGLGLCSAEDVSTYAFVASRAQSWALQDHILRSCGLDGLDSDYGCALERLQTSLPDFDISGFSKKDTAPPKAQHVLASALFSRIGQSLEVRFDLSPRQKAVVACLQAPRAQDFLTVIPIEGLGQHMSPLEYRAILKYRLMIPLFPVDEPCPVCRKVCLDAFGDHAVHCKELPGFKYRHDLVRDVLCDILKRAGISAKKEAPVNFLTDPLEGRSTLRPADILVFGWAGGKHACVDLTGVSPLVALRDNGFVARQAASKAESCKIAKHEKACLENQHVFIPLAFDTFGFLATEAVNFLTRVQRVIHSNVSTPKGQGFVFSRLGFAIQKGVAAQLVARLPATLL
;
A
#
# COMPACT_ATOMS: atom_id res chain seq x y z
N MET A 1 -8.93 6.48 41.85
CA MET A 1 -10.14 7.09 41.25
C MET A 1 -9.82 8.53 40.89
N ILE A 2 -9.37 8.76 39.66
CA ILE A 2 -9.19 10.09 39.09
C ILE A 2 -9.93 10.04 37.76
N SER A 3 -10.91 10.93 37.61
CA SER A 3 -11.86 10.98 36.49
C SER A 3 -11.14 11.12 35.15
N LEU A 4 -11.28 10.09 34.31
CA LEU A 4 -11.04 10.18 32.88
C LEU A 4 -12.08 11.15 32.31
N SER A 5 -11.64 12.35 31.93
CA SER A 5 -12.45 13.24 31.11
C SER A 5 -12.49 12.66 29.70
N ASP A 6 -13.66 12.16 29.30
CA ASP A 6 -13.98 11.79 27.93
C ASP A 6 -13.76 13.00 27.02
N GLY A 7 -12.67 12.99 26.25
CA GLY A 7 -12.51 13.87 25.10
C GLY A 7 -13.59 13.53 24.06
N PRO A 8 -14.06 14.50 23.25
CA PRO A 8 -15.21 14.31 22.40
C PRO A 8 -14.90 13.24 21.35
N THR A 9 -15.58 12.10 21.48
CA THR A 9 -15.72 11.12 20.41
C THR A 9 -16.40 11.84 19.24
N ALA A 10 -15.66 12.01 18.15
CA ALA A 10 -16.21 12.59 16.92
C ALA A 10 -17.26 11.62 16.36
N LYS A 11 -18.52 11.78 16.79
CA LYS A 11 -19.67 11.17 16.12
C LYS A 11 -19.60 11.60 14.66
N VAL A 12 -19.34 10.64 13.77
CA VAL A 12 -19.35 10.88 12.33
C VAL A 12 -20.78 11.31 11.96
N ASP A 13 -20.94 12.56 11.56
CA ASP A 13 -22.23 13.12 11.18
C ASP A 13 -22.77 12.36 9.95
N LYS A 14 -24.00 11.83 10.07
CA LYS A 14 -24.69 11.09 9.00
C LYS A 14 -24.87 11.94 7.74
N SER A 15 -24.90 13.27 7.85
CA SER A 15 -25.04 14.20 6.72
C SER A 15 -23.79 14.20 5.80
N VAL A 16 -22.59 13.99 6.35
CA VAL A 16 -21.29 14.03 5.65
C VAL A 16 -20.94 12.67 5.02
N LEU A 17 -21.54 11.59 5.52
CA LEU A 17 -21.15 10.23 5.16
C LEU A 17 -21.57 9.85 3.72
N CYS A 18 -22.72 10.32 3.23
CA CYS A 18 -23.24 9.92 1.92
C CYS A 18 -22.36 10.39 0.73
N PRO A 19 -21.87 11.65 0.66
CA PRO A 19 -20.90 12.06 -0.36
C PRO A 19 -19.56 11.31 -0.29
N ASN A 20 -19.06 11.05 0.93
CA ASN A 20 -17.80 10.34 1.14
C ASN A 20 -17.88 8.88 0.69
N VAL A 21 -18.99 8.18 0.94
CA VAL A 21 -19.24 6.80 0.45
C VAL A 21 -19.20 6.77 -1.08
N LYS A 22 -19.94 7.66 -1.76
CA LYS A 22 -19.94 7.72 -3.23
C LYS A 22 -18.57 8.02 -3.82
N ALA A 23 -17.80 8.91 -3.18
CA ALA A 23 -16.44 9.21 -3.59
C ALA A 23 -15.48 8.05 -3.31
N CYS A 24 -15.65 7.35 -2.18
CA CYS A 24 -14.89 6.15 -1.81
C CYS A 24 -15.08 5.05 -2.85
N LEU A 25 -16.33 4.68 -3.18
CA LEU A 25 -16.64 3.64 -4.17
C LEU A 25 -16.04 3.95 -5.55
N ARG A 26 -16.16 5.20 -6.03
CA ARG A 26 -15.49 5.63 -7.28
C ARG A 26 -13.98 5.41 -7.22
N LYS A 27 -13.33 5.76 -6.10
CA LYS A 27 -11.90 5.51 -5.92
C LYS A 27 -11.55 4.03 -5.83
N VAL A 28 -12.43 3.18 -5.31
CA VAL A 28 -12.26 1.72 -5.36
C VAL A 28 -12.31 1.22 -6.80
N MET A 29 -13.30 1.67 -7.60
CA MET A 29 -13.44 1.30 -9.02
C MET A 29 -12.24 1.76 -9.87
N ASP A 30 -11.60 2.87 -9.50
CA ASP A 30 -10.36 3.33 -10.13
C ASP A 30 -9.11 2.52 -9.69
N GLY A 31 -9.23 1.61 -8.71
CA GLY A 31 -8.11 0.90 -8.10
C GLY A 31 -7.26 1.75 -7.13
N HIS A 32 -7.79 2.86 -6.64
CA HIS A 32 -7.10 3.81 -5.74
C HIS A 32 -7.46 3.59 -4.27
N PHE A 33 -7.19 2.40 -3.73
CA PHE A 33 -7.64 1.98 -2.39
C PHE A 33 -7.18 2.91 -1.25
N THR A 34 -5.92 3.36 -1.24
CA THR A 34 -5.43 4.29 -0.20
C THR A 34 -6.18 5.62 -0.23
N SER A 35 -6.49 6.13 -1.43
CA SER A 35 -7.28 7.36 -1.59
C SER A 35 -8.73 7.15 -1.18
N ALA A 36 -9.31 5.99 -1.49
CA ALA A 36 -10.66 5.62 -1.07
C ALA A 36 -10.80 5.65 0.45
N VAL A 37 -9.90 5.00 1.18
CA VAL A 37 -9.86 5.01 2.66
C VAL A 37 -9.69 6.43 3.23
N LYS A 38 -8.82 7.25 2.63
CA LYS A 38 -8.63 8.64 3.06
C LYS A 38 -9.88 9.49 2.87
N VAL A 39 -10.60 9.30 1.78
CA VAL A 39 -11.84 10.02 1.48
C VAL A 39 -12.97 9.60 2.40
N LEU A 40 -13.09 8.30 2.70
CA LEU A 40 -14.15 7.75 3.56
C LEU A 40 -14.20 8.43 4.93
N CYS A 41 -13.03 8.73 5.51
CA CYS A 41 -12.90 9.36 6.83
C CYS A 41 -12.31 10.78 6.77
N SER A 42 -12.37 11.44 5.61
CA SER A 42 -11.88 12.80 5.48
C SER A 42 -12.78 13.76 6.25
N SER A 43 -12.19 14.67 7.02
CA SER A 43 -12.88 15.89 7.51
C SER A 43 -13.30 16.83 6.38
N GLY A 44 -12.92 16.52 5.15
CA GLY A 44 -13.25 17.28 3.95
C GLY A 44 -12.21 18.32 3.58
N VAL A 45 -12.55 19.08 2.55
CA VAL A 45 -11.84 20.27 2.12
C VAL A 45 -12.50 21.46 2.83
N ALA A 46 -11.70 22.40 3.33
CA ALA A 46 -12.24 23.61 3.95
C ALA A 46 -13.15 24.34 2.95
N PRO A 47 -14.35 24.77 3.36
CA PRO A 47 -15.29 25.43 2.46
C PRO A 47 -14.67 26.70 1.89
N PHE A 48 -14.92 26.97 0.62
CA PHE A 48 -14.43 28.20 0.02
C PHE A 48 -15.11 29.40 0.66
N GLY A 49 -14.32 30.34 1.19
CA GLY A 49 -14.80 31.51 1.90
C GLY A 49 -13.67 32.41 2.39
N LYS A 50 -14.04 33.59 2.90
CA LYS A 50 -13.09 34.61 3.36
C LYS A 50 -12.16 34.09 4.47
N ASP A 51 -12.64 33.23 5.34
CA ASP A 51 -11.86 32.70 6.47
C ASP A 51 -10.77 31.73 6.01
N THR A 52 -11.13 30.82 5.10
CA THR A 52 -10.18 29.92 4.46
C THR A 52 -9.12 30.69 3.68
N LEU A 53 -9.52 31.71 2.91
CA LEU A 53 -8.57 32.55 2.19
C LEU A 53 -7.62 33.29 3.15
N ARG A 54 -8.14 33.90 4.23
CA ARG A 54 -7.33 34.55 5.27
C ARG A 54 -6.31 33.58 5.90
N ALA A 55 -6.74 32.37 6.25
CA ALA A 55 -5.86 31.35 6.82
C ALA A 55 -4.79 30.86 5.82
N LEU A 56 -5.10 30.82 4.53
CA LEU A 56 -4.13 30.47 3.48
C LEU A 56 -3.14 31.60 3.23
N VAL A 57 -3.58 32.86 3.21
CA VAL A 57 -2.71 34.05 3.09
C VAL A 57 -1.75 34.13 4.28
N ALA A 58 -2.22 33.88 5.51
CA ALA A 58 -1.36 33.86 6.70
C ALA A 58 -0.22 32.81 6.61
N LYS A 59 -0.41 31.74 5.82
CA LYS A 59 0.62 30.71 5.59
C LYS A 59 1.56 31.03 4.42
N HIS A 60 1.24 32.00 3.59
CA HIS A 60 2.02 32.41 2.42
C HIS A 60 2.25 33.93 2.47
N PRO A 61 3.09 34.41 3.41
CA PRO A 61 3.39 35.83 3.50
C PRO A 61 4.07 36.31 2.22
N LYS A 62 3.73 37.54 1.80
CA LYS A 62 4.40 38.21 0.69
C LYS A 62 5.74 38.73 1.17
N VAL A 63 6.82 38.33 0.48
CA VAL A 63 8.19 38.81 0.72
C VAL A 63 8.79 39.34 -0.58
N PRO A 64 9.87 40.14 -0.51
CA PRO A 64 10.59 40.58 -1.71
C PRO A 64 11.10 39.41 -2.57
N PRO A 65 11.35 39.62 -3.87
CA PRO A 65 11.94 38.62 -4.74
C PRO A 65 13.28 38.08 -4.21
N PRO A 66 13.61 36.81 -4.45
CA PRO A 66 14.88 36.24 -3.99
C PRO A 66 16.07 36.87 -4.72
N THR A 67 17.21 36.93 -4.04
CA THR A 67 18.48 37.32 -4.66
C THR A 67 19.08 36.11 -5.37
N PHE A 68 19.44 36.27 -6.65
CA PHE A 68 20.11 35.22 -7.41
C PHE A 68 21.60 35.18 -7.06
N PRO A 69 22.23 33.99 -6.98
CA PRO A 69 23.66 33.92 -6.75
C PRO A 69 24.44 34.43 -7.98
N GLU A 70 25.45 35.26 -7.74
CA GLU A 70 26.32 35.81 -8.80
C GLU A 70 27.33 34.79 -9.37
N THR A 71 27.46 33.63 -8.72
CA THR A 71 28.43 32.61 -9.11
C THR A 71 28.09 31.96 -10.46
N LEU A 72 29.10 31.81 -11.33
CA LEU A 72 28.96 31.05 -12.57
C LEU A 72 28.62 29.58 -12.26
N LEU A 73 27.88 28.93 -13.17
CA LEU A 73 27.58 27.51 -13.06
C LEU A 73 28.87 26.70 -13.12
N SER A 74 29.15 25.93 -12.07
CA SER A 74 30.34 25.08 -11.99
C SER A 74 30.20 23.77 -12.78
N GLU A 75 28.98 23.38 -13.14
CA GLU A 75 28.68 22.13 -13.84
C GLU A 75 27.65 22.36 -14.96
N PRO A 76 27.70 21.54 -16.03
CA PRO A 76 26.66 21.57 -17.05
C PRO A 76 25.30 21.12 -16.47
N PRO A 77 24.18 21.60 -17.05
CA PRO A 77 22.85 21.16 -16.63
C PRO A 77 22.66 19.65 -16.80
N LEU A 78 21.88 19.05 -15.90
CA LEU A 78 21.54 17.63 -15.95
C LEU A 78 20.90 17.27 -17.29
N VAL A 79 21.40 16.20 -17.90
CA VAL A 79 20.82 15.59 -19.11
C VAL A 79 20.31 14.21 -18.76
N THR A 80 19.13 13.87 -19.28
CA THR A 80 18.47 12.58 -19.03
C THR A 80 18.09 11.87 -20.33
N ASP A 81 17.88 10.56 -20.22
CA ASP A 81 17.44 9.69 -21.30
C ASP A 81 15.96 9.27 -21.17
N ALA A 82 15.48 8.58 -22.20
CA ALA A 82 14.09 8.12 -22.30
C ALA A 82 13.72 7.09 -21.21
N ASP A 83 14.65 6.23 -20.83
CA ASP A 83 14.42 5.19 -19.83
C ASP A 83 14.24 5.79 -18.43
N ASN A 84 15.05 6.80 -18.10
CA ASN A 84 14.93 7.51 -16.85
C ASN A 84 13.61 8.28 -16.76
N VAL A 85 13.22 8.97 -17.83
CA VAL A 85 11.94 9.69 -17.94
C VAL A 85 10.76 8.73 -17.82
N SER A 86 10.77 7.63 -18.57
CA SER A 86 9.75 6.57 -18.51
C SER A 86 9.62 6.00 -17.10
N GLY A 87 10.76 5.71 -16.45
CA GLY A 87 10.80 5.27 -15.06
C GLY A 87 10.18 6.28 -14.09
N CYS A 88 10.46 7.58 -14.27
CA CYS A 88 9.88 8.64 -13.46
C CYS A 88 8.36 8.79 -13.64
N ILE A 89 7.85 8.66 -14.88
CA ILE A 89 6.41 8.68 -15.16
C ILE A 89 5.73 7.48 -14.47
N LYS A 90 6.28 6.27 -14.63
CA LYS A 90 5.75 5.04 -14.02
C LYS A 90 5.80 5.06 -12.49
N ALA A 91 6.74 5.80 -11.90
CA ALA A 91 6.88 5.91 -10.46
C ALA A 91 5.90 6.89 -9.80
N PHE A 92 5.07 7.64 -10.53
CA PHE A 92 4.02 8.46 -9.90
C PHE A 92 2.95 7.56 -9.26
N PRO A 93 2.41 7.94 -8.08
CA PRO A 93 1.29 7.23 -7.50
C PRO A 93 0.11 7.19 -8.48
N LYS A 94 -0.52 6.01 -8.61
CA LYS A 94 -1.72 5.85 -9.42
C LYS A 94 -2.81 6.83 -8.95
N GLY A 95 -3.44 7.50 -9.90
CA GLY A 95 -4.50 8.48 -9.60
C GLY A 95 -4.01 9.75 -8.93
N THR A 96 -2.70 10.04 -8.95
CA THR A 96 -2.19 11.32 -8.43
C THR A 96 -2.93 12.50 -9.07
N SER A 97 -3.25 13.51 -8.26
CA SER A 97 -3.91 14.73 -8.72
C SER A 97 -3.09 15.44 -9.81
N CYS A 98 -3.79 16.16 -10.69
CA CYS A 98 -3.20 16.99 -11.74
C CYS A 98 -3.09 18.45 -11.28
N GLY A 99 -2.34 19.24 -12.05
CA GLY A 99 -2.41 20.69 -11.98
C GLY A 99 -3.66 21.23 -12.68
N ARG A 100 -3.67 22.54 -12.95
CA ARG A 100 -4.81 23.23 -13.56
C ARG A 100 -5.04 22.84 -15.03
N ASP A 101 -4.03 22.29 -15.68
CA ASP A 101 -4.07 21.78 -17.06
C ASP A 101 -4.84 20.46 -17.21
N GLY A 102 -5.21 19.81 -16.10
CA GLY A 102 -5.91 18.52 -16.12
C GLY A 102 -5.04 17.31 -16.51
N LEU A 103 -3.77 17.53 -16.90
CA LEU A 103 -2.90 16.48 -17.38
C LEU A 103 -2.35 15.65 -16.22
N ARG A 104 -2.40 14.31 -16.35
CA ARG A 104 -2.00 13.35 -15.32
C ARG A 104 -0.87 12.47 -15.83
N ALA A 105 -0.09 11.92 -14.91
CA ALA A 105 0.86 10.85 -15.22
C ALA A 105 0.15 9.67 -15.93
N GLN A 106 -1.07 9.34 -15.50
CA GLN A 106 -1.84 8.27 -16.12
C GLN A 106 -2.17 8.54 -17.59
N HIS A 107 -2.53 9.78 -17.97
CA HIS A 107 -2.78 10.12 -19.38
C HIS A 107 -1.54 9.91 -20.25
N LEU A 108 -0.34 10.21 -19.71
CA LEU A 108 0.93 9.94 -20.41
C LEU A 108 1.17 8.44 -20.57
N LEU A 109 0.91 7.65 -19.52
CA LEU A 109 1.02 6.19 -19.57
C LEU A 109 0.02 5.57 -20.56
N ASP A 110 -1.21 6.08 -20.59
CA ASP A 110 -2.25 5.62 -21.50
C ASP A 110 -1.90 5.99 -22.95
N ALA A 111 -1.31 7.16 -23.19
CA ALA A 111 -0.81 7.56 -24.51
C ALA A 111 0.37 6.69 -25.00
N PHE A 112 1.11 6.06 -24.10
CA PHE A 112 2.12 5.06 -24.46
C PHE A 112 1.50 3.69 -24.82
N CYS A 113 0.20 3.48 -24.62
CA CYS A 113 -0.48 2.21 -24.87
C CYS A 113 -1.20 2.23 -26.22
N GLY A 114 -0.69 1.51 -27.23
CA GLY A 114 -1.33 1.39 -28.55
C GLY A 114 -0.51 0.54 -29.54
N GLU A 115 -1.15 0.07 -30.62
CA GLU A 115 -0.47 -0.62 -31.72
C GLU A 115 0.54 0.32 -32.40
N GLY A 116 1.83 0.02 -32.25
CA GLY A 116 2.94 0.76 -32.85
C GLY A 116 3.91 1.31 -31.82
N SER A 117 4.98 0.54 -31.52
CA SER A 117 6.05 1.00 -30.60
C SER A 117 6.67 2.32 -31.06
N THR A 118 6.69 2.58 -32.38
CA THR A 118 7.27 3.77 -32.99
C THR A 118 6.63 5.09 -32.53
N ILE A 119 5.30 5.13 -32.35
CA ILE A 119 4.60 6.34 -31.87
C ILE A 119 4.88 6.55 -30.38
N ALA A 120 4.82 5.49 -29.58
CA ALA A 120 5.13 5.56 -28.14
C ALA A 120 6.59 5.98 -27.90
N ASP A 121 7.52 5.43 -28.68
CA ASP A 121 8.95 5.76 -28.64
C ASP A 121 9.19 7.21 -29.09
N GLY A 122 8.50 7.65 -30.15
CA GLY A 122 8.55 9.04 -30.62
C GLY A 122 8.04 10.04 -29.58
N LEU A 123 6.91 9.74 -28.94
CA LEU A 123 6.35 10.56 -27.87
C LEU A 123 7.27 10.61 -26.65
N LEU A 124 7.80 9.46 -26.22
CA LEU A 124 8.73 9.41 -25.09
C LEU A 124 10.01 10.20 -25.39
N LYS A 125 10.54 10.13 -26.61
CA LYS A 125 11.67 10.97 -27.05
C LYS A 125 11.32 12.46 -26.99
N ALA A 126 10.14 12.86 -27.48
CA ALA A 126 9.70 14.25 -27.42
C ALA A 126 9.55 14.76 -25.97
N ILE A 127 8.95 13.95 -25.08
CA ILE A 127 8.87 14.27 -23.64
C ILE A 127 10.28 14.39 -23.04
N THR A 128 11.20 13.50 -23.41
CA THR A 128 12.60 13.54 -22.94
C THR A 128 13.32 14.80 -23.40
N CYS A 129 13.14 15.21 -24.66
CA CYS A 129 13.65 16.47 -25.18
C CYS A 129 13.10 17.67 -24.38
N MET A 130 11.80 17.69 -24.09
CA MET A 130 11.17 18.74 -23.29
C MET A 130 11.70 18.79 -21.85
N VAL A 131 11.87 17.64 -21.20
CA VAL A 131 12.48 17.56 -19.86
C VAL A 131 13.90 18.13 -19.88
N ASN A 132 14.73 17.75 -20.86
CA ASN A 132 16.08 18.26 -21.02
C ASN A 132 16.11 19.78 -21.32
N LEU A 133 15.16 20.30 -22.10
CA LEU A 133 15.01 21.75 -22.32
C LEU A 133 14.72 22.49 -21.01
N CYS A 134 13.86 21.93 -20.16
CA CYS A 134 13.55 22.50 -18.84
C CYS A 134 14.75 22.46 -17.90
N LEU A 135 15.48 21.33 -17.82
CA LEU A 135 16.68 21.20 -17.00
C LEU A 135 17.79 22.17 -17.42
N LYS A 136 17.91 22.47 -18.72
CA LYS A 136 18.83 23.46 -19.28
C LYS A 136 18.41 24.92 -19.06
N GLY A 137 17.28 25.19 -18.39
CA GLY A 137 16.78 26.55 -18.21
C GLY A 137 16.30 27.22 -19.50
N MET A 138 16.06 26.45 -20.56
CA MET A 138 15.62 26.96 -21.88
C MET A 138 14.09 27.06 -22.00
N CYS A 139 13.37 26.87 -20.90
CA CYS A 139 11.91 27.06 -20.89
C CYS A 139 11.58 28.55 -21.06
N PRO A 140 10.65 28.93 -21.96
CA PRO A 140 10.27 30.32 -22.15
C PRO A 140 9.84 30.99 -20.85
N LYS A 141 10.44 32.15 -20.52
CA LYS A 141 10.13 32.89 -19.28
C LYS A 141 8.65 33.24 -19.12
N VAL A 142 7.93 33.44 -20.23
CA VAL A 142 6.47 33.68 -20.22
C VAL A 142 5.66 32.51 -19.62
N LEU A 143 6.19 31.28 -19.68
CA LEU A 143 5.54 30.09 -19.10
C LEU A 143 5.87 29.90 -17.62
N ALA A 144 6.84 30.65 -17.09
CA ALA A 144 7.41 30.38 -15.79
C ALA A 144 6.36 30.56 -14.69
N GLU A 145 5.56 31.63 -14.73
CA GLU A 145 4.45 31.84 -13.80
C GLU A 145 3.44 30.68 -13.85
N PHE A 146 3.10 30.18 -15.04
CA PHE A 146 2.15 29.07 -15.20
C PHE A 146 2.71 27.75 -14.67
N VAL A 147 3.96 27.41 -15.01
CA VAL A 147 4.60 26.14 -14.62
C VAL A 147 4.87 26.10 -13.11
N ALA A 148 5.23 27.24 -12.50
CA ALA A 148 5.44 27.36 -11.07
C ALA A 148 4.12 27.37 -10.27
N SER A 149 2.99 27.69 -10.91
CA SER A 149 1.67 27.73 -10.28
C SER A 149 1.11 26.34 -9.96
N ALA A 150 0.11 26.30 -9.06
CA ALA A 150 -0.56 25.06 -8.67
C ALA A 150 -1.98 25.31 -8.14
N PRO A 151 -2.95 24.42 -8.36
CA PRO A 151 -4.13 24.32 -7.51
C PRO A 151 -3.72 24.06 -6.06
N LEU A 152 -4.35 24.80 -5.14
CA LEU A 152 -4.13 24.74 -3.71
C LEU A 152 -5.36 24.17 -3.04
N THR A 153 -5.24 22.95 -2.52
CA THR A 153 -6.32 22.28 -1.79
C THR A 153 -6.18 22.54 -0.29
N PRO A 154 -7.11 23.28 0.35
CA PRO A 154 -7.09 23.51 1.79
C PRO A 154 -7.70 22.31 2.53
N LEU A 155 -6.88 21.32 2.88
CA LEU A 155 -7.35 20.16 3.64
C LEU A 155 -7.59 20.55 5.09
N LEU A 156 -8.74 20.15 5.65
CA LEU A 156 -9.02 20.32 7.07
C LEU A 156 -8.22 19.29 7.87
N LYS A 157 -7.57 19.78 8.92
CA LYS A 157 -7.00 18.94 9.98
C LYS A 157 -8.08 18.62 11.02
N PRO A 158 -7.87 17.59 11.86
CA PRO A 158 -8.79 17.26 12.96
C PRO A 158 -8.99 18.40 13.97
N ASP A 159 -8.02 19.33 14.08
CA ASP A 159 -8.07 20.51 14.96
C ASP A 159 -8.70 21.74 14.27
N ASN A 160 -9.43 21.55 13.17
CA ASN A 160 -9.94 22.59 12.26
C ASN A 160 -8.85 23.48 11.62
N GLY A 161 -7.56 23.19 11.83
CA GLY A 161 -6.48 23.87 11.15
C GLY A 161 -6.45 23.54 9.65
N ILE A 162 -5.92 24.45 8.84
CA ILE A 162 -5.80 24.23 7.39
C ILE A 162 -4.40 23.72 7.02
N ARG A 163 -4.34 22.68 6.19
CA ARG A 163 -3.11 22.23 5.51
C ARG A 163 -3.21 22.54 4.01
N PRO A 164 -2.44 23.52 3.50
CA PRO A 164 -2.40 23.82 2.07
C PRO A 164 -1.59 22.75 1.32
N ILE A 165 -2.20 22.08 0.34
CA ILE A 165 -1.49 21.18 -0.57
C ILE A 165 -1.49 21.77 -1.98
N ALA A 166 -0.29 22.02 -2.51
CA ALA A 166 -0.10 22.59 -3.84
C ALA A 166 0.24 21.48 -4.85
N VAL A 167 -0.67 21.21 -5.79
CA VAL A 167 -0.47 20.15 -6.80
C VAL A 167 0.00 20.77 -8.11
N GLY A 168 1.32 20.86 -8.32
CA GLY A 168 1.87 21.38 -9.57
C GLY A 168 1.46 20.57 -10.81
N ALA A 169 1.52 21.20 -11.98
CA ALA A 169 1.33 20.54 -13.28
C ALA A 169 2.25 19.32 -13.44
N ILE A 170 1.83 18.34 -14.24
CA ILE A 170 2.61 17.10 -14.37
C ILE A 170 4.00 17.35 -14.94
N TRP A 171 4.15 18.33 -15.84
CA TRP A 171 5.43 18.69 -16.43
C TRP A 171 6.44 19.14 -15.37
N ARG A 172 6.01 20.04 -14.48
CA ARG A 172 6.84 20.48 -13.36
C ARG A 172 7.26 19.30 -12.49
N ARG A 173 6.29 18.48 -12.08
CA ARG A 173 6.54 17.34 -11.18
C ARG A 173 7.44 16.30 -11.84
N LEU A 174 7.30 16.06 -13.15
CA LEU A 174 8.13 15.13 -13.91
C LEU A 174 9.59 15.61 -13.95
N VAL A 175 9.83 16.87 -14.32
CA VAL A 175 11.17 17.44 -14.37
C VAL A 175 11.82 17.43 -12.98
N SER A 176 11.10 17.86 -11.93
CA SER A 176 11.59 17.79 -10.55
C SER A 176 11.91 16.35 -10.11
N LYS A 177 11.10 15.36 -10.52
CA LYS A 177 11.35 13.96 -10.18
C LYS A 177 12.57 13.38 -10.91
N VAL A 178 12.76 13.75 -12.18
CA VAL A 178 13.97 13.42 -12.95
C VAL A 178 15.21 14.05 -12.31
N ALA A 179 15.13 15.33 -11.95
CA ALA A 179 16.19 16.05 -11.24
C ALA A 179 16.55 15.34 -9.93
N MET A 180 15.56 15.03 -9.09
CA MET A 180 15.76 14.30 -7.83
C MET A 180 16.40 12.92 -8.04
N ARG A 181 16.04 12.21 -9.11
CA ARG A 181 16.66 10.92 -9.45
C ARG A 181 18.12 11.08 -9.91
N GLY A 182 18.45 12.19 -10.57
CA GLY A 182 19.81 12.52 -11.00
C GLY A 182 20.74 12.85 -9.83
N VAL A 183 20.32 13.75 -8.93
CA VAL A 183 21.18 14.25 -7.83
C VAL A 183 21.00 13.52 -6.50
N GLY A 184 19.97 12.68 -6.39
CA GLY A 184 19.50 12.17 -5.10
C GLY A 184 20.49 11.34 -4.31
N LYS A 185 21.30 10.51 -4.97
CA LYS A 185 22.31 9.67 -4.29
C LYS A 185 23.41 10.51 -3.65
N GLU A 186 23.90 11.50 -4.39
CA GLU A 186 24.98 12.38 -3.94
C GLU A 186 24.48 13.32 -2.84
N MET A 187 23.27 13.86 -2.98
CA MET A 187 22.65 14.70 -1.96
C MET A 187 22.32 13.91 -0.69
N ALA A 188 21.87 12.66 -0.80
CA ALA A 188 21.69 11.80 0.37
C ALA A 188 23.02 11.52 1.09
N LYS A 189 24.15 11.41 0.36
CA LYS A 189 25.49 11.29 0.97
C LYS A 189 25.90 12.57 1.68
N TYR A 190 25.71 13.74 1.06
CA TYR A 190 26.02 15.03 1.67
C TYR A 190 25.21 15.28 2.95
N LEU A 191 23.92 14.93 2.92
CA LEU A 191 22.99 15.12 4.04
C LEU A 191 23.09 14.03 5.12
N GLY A 192 23.60 12.85 4.77
CA GLY A 192 23.32 11.57 5.45
C GLY A 192 23.84 11.40 6.88
N ASP A 193 24.73 12.28 7.34
CA ASP A 193 25.23 12.25 8.72
C ASP A 193 24.23 12.74 9.76
N PHE A 194 23.25 13.53 9.32
CA PHE A 194 22.29 14.19 10.20
C PHE A 194 20.87 14.19 9.65
N GLN A 195 20.66 14.08 8.34
CA GLN A 195 19.34 14.19 7.71
C GLN A 195 18.90 12.85 7.09
N TYR A 196 17.86 12.27 7.68
CA TYR A 196 17.34 10.93 7.38
C TYR A 196 15.99 10.94 6.63
N GLY A 197 15.46 12.13 6.33
CA GLY A 197 14.22 12.34 5.58
C GLY A 197 14.38 12.41 4.05
N VAL A 198 15.60 12.45 3.54
CA VAL A 198 15.89 12.63 2.09
C VAL A 198 16.73 11.47 1.57
N GLY A 199 16.12 10.59 0.78
CA GLY A 199 16.84 9.51 0.09
C GLY A 199 17.34 8.37 0.97
N ILE A 200 16.99 8.33 2.26
CA ILE A 200 17.39 7.28 3.20
C ILE A 200 16.22 6.33 3.48
N SER A 201 16.39 5.06 3.10
CA SER A 201 15.42 3.99 3.40
C SER A 201 15.36 3.73 4.91
N ASN A 202 14.14 3.54 5.44
CA ASN A 202 13.88 3.29 6.88
C ASN A 202 14.39 4.40 7.83
N GLY A 203 14.67 5.62 7.34
CA GLY A 203 15.23 6.69 8.16
C GLY A 203 14.44 7.02 9.43
N ALA A 204 13.10 7.09 9.33
CA ALA A 204 12.25 7.37 10.49
C ALA A 204 12.30 6.26 11.56
N GLU A 205 12.29 5.00 11.13
CA GLU A 205 12.41 3.85 12.05
C GLU A 205 13.81 3.82 12.68
N ALA A 206 14.87 4.11 11.91
CA ALA A 206 16.23 4.14 12.40
C ALA A 206 16.41 5.19 13.51
N VAL A 207 15.95 6.43 13.29
CA VAL A 207 16.01 7.51 14.30
C VAL A 207 15.27 7.12 15.57
N LEU A 208 14.08 6.55 15.44
CA LEU A 208 13.26 6.15 16.58
C LEU A 208 13.86 4.97 17.37
N HIS A 209 14.38 3.96 16.66
CA HIS A 209 15.06 2.82 17.27
C HIS A 209 16.34 3.24 17.98
N SER A 210 17.12 4.14 17.39
CA SER A 210 18.31 4.71 18.01
C SER A 210 17.98 5.52 19.25
N ALA A 211 16.94 6.37 19.21
CA ALA A 211 16.53 7.16 20.37
C ALA A 211 16.10 6.26 21.55
N ASN A 212 15.38 5.17 21.28
CA ASN A 212 15.01 4.19 22.32
C ASN A 212 16.22 3.42 22.86
N ARG A 213 17.18 2.99 22.01
CA ARG A 213 18.44 2.38 22.49
C ARG A 213 19.20 3.32 23.41
N PHE A 214 19.36 4.55 22.98
CA PHE A 214 20.07 5.57 23.74
C PHE A 214 19.38 5.82 25.10
N LEU A 215 18.05 5.94 25.09
CA LEU A 215 17.27 6.08 26.31
C LEU A 215 17.44 4.87 27.24
N ASN A 216 17.37 3.64 26.70
CA ASN A 216 17.47 2.42 27.49
C ASN A 216 18.80 2.34 28.26
N GLU A 217 19.89 2.74 27.64
CA GLU A 217 21.20 2.74 28.30
C GLU A 217 21.35 3.90 29.30
N PHE A 218 21.05 5.14 28.86
CA PHE A 218 21.49 6.33 29.58
C PHE A 218 20.41 6.99 30.43
N HIS A 219 19.19 6.45 30.52
CA HIS A 219 18.05 7.08 31.22
C HIS A 219 18.34 7.55 32.66
N SER A 220 19.26 6.90 33.38
CA SER A 220 19.63 7.25 34.76
C SER A 220 20.55 8.47 34.87
N ASP A 221 21.18 8.90 33.77
CA ASP A 221 22.05 10.07 33.75
C ASP A 221 21.22 11.35 33.79
N GLY A 222 21.11 11.94 34.98
CA GLY A 222 20.35 13.16 35.22
C GLY A 222 20.88 14.41 34.51
N SER A 223 22.08 14.38 33.92
CA SER A 223 22.67 15.53 33.20
C SER A 223 22.15 15.66 31.77
N LEU A 224 21.67 14.56 31.18
CA LEU A 224 21.27 14.51 29.78
C LEU A 224 19.90 15.15 29.54
N ALA A 225 19.71 15.71 28.35
CA ALA A 225 18.44 16.23 27.86
C ALA A 225 18.23 15.78 26.42
N MET A 226 16.99 15.49 26.04
CA MET A 226 16.58 15.35 24.65
C MET A 226 15.69 16.53 24.26
N LEU A 227 16.04 17.18 23.15
CA LEU A 227 15.29 18.26 22.52
C LEU A 227 14.64 17.74 21.24
N THR A 228 13.31 17.88 21.13
CA THR A 228 12.56 17.68 19.89
C THR A 228 12.20 19.05 19.30
N VAL A 229 12.57 19.29 18.05
CA VAL A 229 12.44 20.60 17.39
C VAL A 229 11.24 20.62 16.45
N ASP A 230 10.38 21.63 16.56
CA ASP A 230 9.27 21.91 15.63
C ASP A 230 9.38 23.34 15.08
N PHE A 231 9.23 23.49 13.77
CA PHE A 231 9.24 24.79 13.09
C PHE A 231 7.83 25.19 12.63
N THR A 232 7.48 26.47 12.81
CA THR A 232 6.19 26.99 12.37
C THR A 232 6.15 27.09 10.85
N ASN A 233 5.27 26.32 10.20
CA ASN A 233 4.99 26.43 8.76
C ASN A 233 6.25 26.32 7.85
N ALA A 234 7.23 25.51 8.29
CA ALA A 234 8.60 25.51 7.79
C ALA A 234 8.72 25.49 6.25
N PHE A 235 8.08 24.54 5.59
CA PHE A 235 8.13 24.40 4.13
C PHE A 235 7.72 25.68 3.39
N ASN A 236 6.70 26.38 3.86
CA ASN A 236 6.18 27.56 3.17
C ASN A 236 6.97 28.84 3.51
N LEU A 237 7.93 28.78 4.44
CA LEU A 237 8.64 29.97 4.94
C LEU A 237 10.15 29.98 4.68
N VAL A 238 10.78 28.84 4.35
CA VAL A 238 12.22 28.80 4.08
C VAL A 238 12.65 29.84 3.04
N ASP A 239 13.76 30.52 3.31
CA ASP A 239 14.26 31.61 2.49
C ASP A 239 14.69 31.14 1.09
N ARG A 240 14.13 31.75 0.06
CA ARG A 240 14.43 31.37 -1.33
C ARG A 240 15.81 31.84 -1.78
N SER A 241 16.33 32.96 -1.27
CA SER A 241 17.68 33.40 -1.66
C SER A 241 18.73 32.38 -1.22
N THR A 242 18.60 31.90 0.02
CA THR A 242 19.42 30.82 0.56
C THR A 242 19.20 29.52 -0.19
N LEU A 243 17.95 29.17 -0.51
CA LEU A 243 17.64 27.99 -1.31
C LEU A 243 18.38 27.99 -2.65
N LEU A 244 18.26 29.07 -3.43
CA LEU A 244 18.92 29.17 -4.74
C LEU A 244 20.45 29.08 -4.60
N ARG A 245 21.02 29.72 -3.56
CA ARG A 245 22.45 29.63 -3.25
C ARG A 245 22.88 28.19 -2.94
N GLU A 246 22.23 27.51 -2.00
CA GLU A 246 22.59 26.15 -1.61
C GLU A 246 22.46 25.16 -2.77
N VAL A 247 21.42 25.30 -3.61
CA VAL A 247 21.28 24.46 -4.81
C VAL A 247 22.43 24.71 -5.79
N ARG A 248 22.77 25.97 -6.06
CA ARG A 248 23.85 26.32 -6.98
C ARG A 248 25.22 25.87 -6.48
N THR A 249 25.41 25.79 -5.17
CA THR A 249 26.65 25.28 -4.56
C THR A 249 26.70 23.76 -4.49
N ARG A 250 25.59 23.07 -4.16
CA ARG A 250 25.61 21.64 -3.83
C ARG A 250 25.15 20.72 -4.94
N CYS A 251 24.25 21.18 -5.81
CA CYS A 251 23.76 20.43 -6.96
C CYS A 251 23.54 21.36 -8.16
N PRO A 252 24.61 22.03 -8.65
CA PRO A 252 24.54 23.04 -9.71
C PRO A 252 23.87 22.53 -10.99
N SER A 253 23.97 21.24 -11.31
CA SER A 253 23.37 20.62 -12.48
C SER A 253 21.83 20.74 -12.56
N ILE A 254 21.13 20.99 -11.45
CA ILE A 254 19.67 21.21 -11.43
C ILE A 254 19.26 22.67 -11.14
N SER A 255 20.24 23.55 -10.91
CA SER A 255 20.00 24.93 -10.46
C SER A 255 19.13 25.74 -11.40
N LEU A 256 19.33 25.64 -12.71
CA LEU A 256 18.54 26.39 -13.71
C LEU A 256 17.04 26.05 -13.66
N TRP A 257 16.70 24.79 -13.39
CA TRP A 257 15.29 24.40 -13.21
C TRP A 257 14.72 24.94 -11.89
N VAL A 258 15.51 24.94 -10.83
CA VAL A 258 15.10 25.50 -9.53
C VAL A 258 14.94 27.02 -9.61
N ASP A 259 15.87 27.72 -10.27
CA ASP A 259 15.82 29.16 -10.56
C ASP A 259 14.52 29.50 -11.32
N PHE A 260 14.18 28.71 -12.34
CA PHE A 260 12.95 28.88 -13.13
C PHE A 260 11.67 28.73 -12.28
N LEU A 261 11.65 27.83 -11.31
CA LEU A 261 10.47 27.58 -10.47
C LEU A 261 10.36 28.55 -9.28
N TYR A 262 11.46 28.72 -8.55
CA TYR A 262 11.48 29.39 -7.24
C TYR A 262 12.08 30.80 -7.28
N GLY A 263 12.76 31.18 -8.36
CA GLY A 263 13.27 32.55 -8.57
C GLY A 263 12.18 33.61 -8.79
N GLN A 264 10.91 33.21 -8.79
CA GLN A 264 9.75 34.09 -9.02
C GLN A 264 8.55 33.70 -8.15
N SER A 265 7.55 34.58 -8.09
CA SER A 265 6.27 34.28 -7.42
C SER A 265 5.44 33.26 -8.21
N ALA A 266 4.78 32.34 -7.51
CA ALA A 266 3.85 31.39 -8.10
C ALA A 266 2.40 31.69 -7.69
N ARG A 267 1.43 31.53 -8.61
CA ARG A 267 0.00 31.63 -8.28
C ARG A 267 -0.50 30.29 -7.74
N LEU A 268 -1.05 30.32 -6.52
CA LEU A 268 -1.69 29.19 -5.89
C LEU A 268 -3.21 29.38 -5.95
N TYR A 269 -3.88 28.60 -6.80
CA TYR A 269 -5.30 28.78 -7.11
C TYR A 269 -6.20 28.09 -6.09
N VAL A 270 -7.19 28.81 -5.56
CA VAL A 270 -8.17 28.32 -4.58
C VAL A 270 -9.56 28.67 -5.11
N GLY A 271 -10.29 27.68 -5.63
CA GLY A 271 -11.53 27.95 -6.37
C GLY A 271 -11.24 28.83 -7.59
N ASP A 272 -11.98 29.93 -7.73
CA ASP A 272 -11.79 30.92 -8.79
C ASP A 272 -10.78 32.03 -8.43
N ASP A 273 -10.30 32.04 -7.17
CA ASP A 273 -9.33 33.00 -6.65
C ASP A 273 -7.90 32.44 -6.64
N HIS A 274 -6.93 33.29 -6.28
CA HIS A 274 -5.55 32.84 -6.05
C HIS A 274 -4.82 33.64 -4.97
N ILE A 275 -3.80 33.02 -4.38
CA ILE A 275 -2.79 33.67 -3.54
C ILE A 275 -1.40 33.54 -4.19
N LEU A 276 -0.44 34.33 -3.72
CA LEU A 276 0.95 34.26 -4.20
C LEU A 276 1.83 33.48 -3.25
N SER A 277 2.63 32.57 -3.79
CA SER A 277 3.76 31.94 -3.08
C SER A 277 5.06 32.62 -3.50
N THR A 278 5.54 33.54 -2.66
CA THR A 278 6.77 34.33 -2.88
C THR A 278 7.98 33.80 -2.11
N THR A 279 7.75 33.00 -1.06
CA THR A 279 8.81 32.33 -0.28
C THR A 279 8.50 30.84 -0.13
N GLY A 280 9.44 30.10 0.46
CA GLY A 280 9.30 28.69 0.75
C GLY A 280 9.30 27.80 -0.49
N VAL A 281 9.08 26.53 -0.21
CA VAL A 281 9.02 25.41 -1.14
C VAL A 281 7.60 24.85 -1.15
N GLN A 282 7.06 24.55 -2.33
CA GLN A 282 5.67 24.11 -2.43
C GLN A 282 5.49 22.66 -2.00
N GLN A 283 4.56 22.43 -1.06
CA GLN A 283 4.18 21.10 -0.60
C GLN A 283 3.46 20.32 -1.71
N GLY A 284 4.16 19.35 -2.33
CA GLY A 284 3.68 18.55 -3.46
C GLY A 284 4.69 18.44 -4.61
N ASP A 285 5.73 19.27 -4.60
CA ASP A 285 6.87 19.19 -5.51
C ASP A 285 7.80 18.01 -5.14
N PRO A 286 8.13 17.09 -6.07
CA PRO A 286 9.08 16.01 -5.80
C PRO A 286 10.47 16.45 -5.35
N LEU A 287 10.93 17.66 -5.72
CA LEU A 287 12.18 18.22 -5.21
C LEU A 287 12.04 18.86 -3.82
N GLY A 288 10.80 19.12 -3.39
CA GLY A 288 10.55 19.97 -2.24
C GLY A 288 11.26 19.54 -0.95
N PRO A 289 11.22 18.25 -0.57
CA PRO A 289 11.96 17.75 0.60
C PRO A 289 13.47 17.98 0.53
N LEU A 290 14.09 17.77 -0.63
CA LEU A 290 15.53 18.02 -0.81
C LEU A 290 15.85 19.51 -0.69
N LEU A 291 15.08 20.38 -1.37
CA LEU A 291 15.29 21.82 -1.32
C LEU A 291 15.16 22.38 0.10
N PHE A 292 14.16 21.91 0.84
CA PHE A 292 14.01 22.25 2.25
C PHE A 292 15.21 21.79 3.08
N ALA A 293 15.62 20.52 2.93
CA ALA A 293 16.74 19.97 3.67
C ALA A 293 18.06 20.70 3.37
N LEU A 294 18.30 21.14 2.12
CA LEU A 294 19.48 21.93 1.76
C LEU A 294 19.53 23.28 2.47
N VAL A 295 18.39 23.97 2.63
CA VAL A 295 18.34 25.24 3.37
C VAL A 295 18.57 25.03 4.87
N LEU A 296 18.05 23.94 5.43
CA LEU A 296 18.21 23.60 6.84
C LEU A 296 19.64 23.12 7.17
N HIS A 297 20.30 22.41 6.26
CA HIS A 297 21.54 21.70 6.55
C HIS A 297 22.71 22.59 7.04
N PRO A 298 22.92 23.83 6.55
CA PRO A 298 23.90 24.73 7.14
C PRO A 298 23.69 24.98 8.64
N LEU A 299 22.44 25.12 9.10
CA LEU A 299 22.12 25.26 10.52
C LEU A 299 22.47 23.98 11.30
N VAL A 300 22.19 22.81 10.71
CA VAL A 300 22.54 21.51 11.29
C VAL A 300 24.06 21.36 11.46
N LEU A 301 24.85 21.75 10.46
CA LEU A 301 26.32 21.73 10.56
C LEU A 301 26.82 22.71 11.62
N ARG A 302 26.22 23.91 11.72
CA ARG A 302 26.54 24.89 12.76
C ARG A 302 26.29 24.37 14.17
N ILE A 303 25.20 23.65 14.39
CA ILE A 303 24.92 22.97 15.66
C ILE A 303 26.01 21.92 15.95
N LYS A 304 26.35 21.09 14.97
CA LYS A 304 27.39 20.06 15.11
C LYS A 304 28.77 20.65 15.42
N ASP A 305 29.14 21.76 14.82
CA ASP A 305 30.45 22.40 15.08
C ASP A 305 30.47 23.20 16.39
N SER A 306 29.30 23.63 16.89
CA SER A 306 29.20 24.47 18.09
C SER A 306 28.93 23.67 19.37
N CYS A 307 28.37 22.46 19.26
CA CYS A 307 27.88 21.70 20.40
C CYS A 307 28.48 20.29 20.46
N LYS A 308 28.74 19.78 21.66
CA LYS A 308 29.17 18.40 21.92
C LYS A 308 27.95 17.53 22.20
N LEU A 309 27.30 17.09 21.13
CA LEU A 309 26.08 16.29 21.20
C LEU A 309 26.38 14.79 21.07
N LEU A 310 25.65 13.97 21.82
CA LEU A 310 25.75 12.52 21.74
C LEU A 310 24.83 11.95 20.65
N PHE A 311 23.72 12.63 20.38
CA PHE A 311 22.75 12.26 19.35
C PHE A 311 22.33 13.51 18.59
N HIS A 312 22.35 13.43 17.26
CA HIS A 312 21.94 14.53 16.40
C HIS A 312 21.35 13.98 15.10
N ALA A 313 20.03 14.00 14.99
CA ALA A 313 19.33 13.50 13.81
C ALA A 313 18.13 14.37 13.43
N TRP A 314 17.86 14.47 12.15
CA TRP A 314 16.78 15.23 11.56
C TRP A 314 16.03 14.36 10.56
N TYR A 315 14.70 14.44 10.57
CA TYR A 315 13.85 13.90 9.53
C TYR A 315 13.04 15.04 8.93
N LEU A 316 13.53 15.60 7.83
CA LEU A 316 13.06 16.87 7.29
C LEU A 316 13.13 17.97 8.37
N ASP A 317 12.00 18.55 8.76
CA ASP A 317 11.88 19.59 9.78
C ASP A 317 11.91 19.07 11.22
N ASP A 318 11.66 17.76 11.44
CA ASP A 318 11.66 17.16 12.77
C ASP A 318 13.10 16.88 13.25
N GLY A 319 13.61 17.71 14.17
CA GLY A 319 14.93 17.55 14.77
C GLY A 319 14.90 16.81 16.11
N THR A 320 15.87 15.92 16.34
CA THR A 320 16.11 15.24 17.61
C THR A 320 17.56 15.39 18.01
N ILE A 321 17.78 16.02 19.17
CA ILE A 321 19.11 16.29 19.71
C ILE A 321 19.18 15.75 21.14
N ILE A 322 20.21 14.96 21.47
CA ILE A 322 20.44 14.43 22.82
C ILE A 322 21.88 14.69 23.24
N GLY A 323 22.09 15.14 24.47
CA GLY A 323 23.41 15.41 25.06
C GLY A 323 23.28 16.03 26.45
N ASP A 324 24.37 16.54 27.00
CA ASP A 324 24.37 17.32 28.23
C ASP A 324 23.38 18.50 28.12
N ALA A 325 22.62 18.77 29.18
CA ALA A 325 21.57 19.79 29.17
C ALA A 325 22.05 21.17 28.71
N LYS A 326 23.29 21.57 29.03
CA LYS A 326 23.86 22.86 28.62
C LYS A 326 24.24 22.87 27.14
N GLU A 327 24.77 21.77 26.61
CA GLU A 327 25.09 21.64 25.19
C GLU A 327 23.81 21.59 24.33
N VAL A 328 22.74 20.98 24.85
CA VAL A 328 21.42 20.96 24.22
C VAL A 328 20.76 22.34 24.24
N ALA A 329 20.86 23.07 25.35
CA ALA A 329 20.42 24.47 25.44
C ALA A 329 21.18 25.36 24.44
N LYS A 330 22.51 25.18 24.34
CA LYS A 330 23.34 25.88 23.34
C LYS A 330 22.89 25.57 21.91
N ALA A 331 22.52 24.33 21.61
CA ALA A 331 21.98 23.98 20.30
C ALA A 331 20.64 24.69 20.02
N LEU A 332 19.77 24.79 21.04
CA LEU A 332 18.53 25.56 20.97
C LEU A 332 18.80 27.05 20.70
N ASP A 333 19.79 27.64 21.36
CA ASP A 333 20.18 29.05 21.15
C ASP A 333 20.67 29.30 19.73
N VAL A 334 21.47 28.38 19.18
CA VAL A 334 21.90 28.43 17.77
C VAL A 334 20.68 28.40 16.85
N ILE A 335 19.70 27.53 17.11
CA ILE A 335 18.46 27.46 16.31
C ILE A 335 17.67 28.78 16.39
N ILE A 336 17.53 29.35 17.59
CA ILE A 336 16.78 30.59 17.81
C ILE A 336 17.47 31.79 17.14
N ALA A 337 18.80 31.87 17.23
CA ALA A 337 19.58 32.98 16.68
C ALA A 337 19.74 32.88 15.15
N GLU A 338 20.01 31.68 14.63
CA GLU A 338 20.37 31.47 13.23
C GLU A 338 19.20 30.98 12.34
N GLY A 339 18.16 30.38 12.91
CA GLY A 339 17.00 29.90 12.17
C GLY A 339 16.22 30.99 11.41
N PRO A 340 15.92 32.16 12.03
CA PRO A 340 15.11 33.20 11.40
C PRO A 340 15.63 33.69 10.04
N ARG A 341 16.96 33.82 9.87
CA ARG A 341 17.57 34.21 8.58
C ARG A 341 17.37 33.18 7.47
N LEU A 342 17.07 31.92 7.82
CA LEU A 342 16.77 30.84 6.88
C LEU A 342 15.26 30.70 6.63
N GLY A 343 14.43 31.56 7.23
CA GLY A 343 12.97 31.43 7.23
C GLY A 343 12.46 30.34 8.17
N LEU A 344 13.29 29.87 9.11
CA LEU A 344 12.96 28.83 10.08
C LEU A 344 12.64 29.45 11.43
N GLN A 345 11.35 29.56 11.73
CA GLN A 345 10.86 30.12 12.99
C GLN A 345 10.49 28.98 13.96
N LEU A 346 11.22 28.89 15.07
CA LEU A 346 10.98 27.86 16.09
C LEU A 346 9.58 27.98 16.69
N ASN A 347 8.89 26.86 16.82
CA ASN A 347 7.60 26.79 17.50
C ASN A 347 7.78 26.34 18.94
N ILE A 348 8.08 27.28 19.84
CA ILE A 348 8.44 26.95 21.22
C ILE A 348 7.39 26.11 21.96
N LYS A 349 6.10 26.26 21.63
CA LYS A 349 5.00 25.51 22.26
C LYS A 349 4.92 24.04 21.83
N LYS A 350 5.58 23.68 20.73
CA LYS A 350 5.65 22.30 20.21
C LYS A 350 7.04 21.70 20.29
N THR A 351 8.06 22.53 20.46
CA THR A 351 9.40 22.08 20.85
C THR A 351 9.32 21.53 22.28
N GLU A 352 9.87 20.34 22.51
CA GLU A 352 9.85 19.68 23.81
C GLU A 352 11.26 19.36 24.30
N VAL A 353 11.47 19.47 25.61
CA VAL A 353 12.67 18.99 26.32
C VAL A 353 12.25 17.87 27.26
N PHE A 354 12.82 16.68 27.05
CA PHE A 354 12.50 15.47 27.79
C PHE A 354 13.75 14.75 28.28
N TRP A 355 13.72 14.27 29.51
CA TRP A 355 14.59 13.19 29.99
C TRP A 355 13.93 12.53 31.22
N PRO A 356 14.00 11.21 31.41
CA PRO A 356 13.36 10.54 32.53
C PRO A 356 13.90 10.97 33.91
N SER A 357 15.21 11.21 34.00
CA SER A 357 15.88 11.65 35.23
C SER A 357 16.24 13.14 35.18
N CYS A 358 16.36 13.78 36.34
CA CYS A 358 16.70 15.19 36.42
C CYS A 358 17.62 15.45 37.62
N ASP A 359 18.78 16.03 37.36
CA ASP A 359 19.76 16.50 38.36
C ASP A 359 19.49 17.93 38.85
N GLY A 360 18.41 18.55 38.37
CA GLY A 360 18.02 19.93 38.68
C GLY A 360 18.50 20.96 37.66
N VAL A 361 19.50 20.67 36.82
CA VAL A 361 20.06 21.63 35.86
C VAL A 361 19.02 22.01 34.80
N LYS A 362 18.29 21.03 34.28
CA LYS A 362 17.28 21.21 33.21
C LYS A 362 16.09 22.10 33.57
N VAL A 363 15.84 22.26 34.87
CA VAL A 363 14.72 23.06 35.42
C VAL A 363 15.18 24.41 35.98
N GLN A 364 16.47 24.73 35.89
CA GLN A 364 16.97 26.06 36.27
C GLN A 364 16.41 27.14 35.34
N ASP A 365 16.03 28.26 35.94
CA ASP A 365 15.55 29.42 35.20
C ASP A 365 16.61 29.91 34.20
N GLY A 366 16.18 30.17 32.97
CA GLY A 366 17.02 30.72 31.91
C GLY A 366 17.78 29.70 31.05
N LEU A 367 17.88 28.42 31.45
CA LEU A 367 18.57 27.42 30.61
C LEU A 367 17.74 27.04 29.38
N PHE A 368 16.44 26.82 29.55
CA PHE A 368 15.50 26.64 28.46
C PHE A 368 14.32 27.61 28.63
N PRO A 369 13.67 28.06 27.54
CA PRO A 369 12.53 28.96 27.63
C PRO A 369 11.37 28.38 28.45
N ASN A 370 10.76 29.18 29.34
CA ASN A 370 9.67 28.73 30.21
C ASN A 370 8.44 28.19 29.45
N ALA A 371 8.24 28.65 28.20
CA ALA A 371 7.14 28.22 27.35
C ALA A 371 7.40 26.88 26.62
N ILE A 372 8.58 26.27 26.77
CA ILE A 372 8.94 25.01 26.10
C ILE A 372 8.16 23.83 26.69
N GLY A 373 7.79 22.87 25.85
CA GLY A 373 7.14 21.65 26.32
C GLY A 373 8.07 20.81 27.19
N ARG A 374 7.55 20.26 28.30
CA ARG A 374 8.30 19.40 29.23
C ARG A 374 7.49 18.16 29.59
N PRO A 375 7.35 17.19 28.68
CA PRO A 375 6.60 15.97 28.97
C PRO A 375 7.28 15.19 30.10
N GLY A 376 6.49 14.56 30.97
CA GLY A 376 7.02 13.82 32.12
C GLY A 376 7.29 12.33 31.87
N LEU A 377 6.54 11.71 30.94
CA LEU A 377 6.55 10.25 30.75
C LEU A 377 7.28 9.81 29.48
N GLY A 378 7.34 10.66 28.45
CA GLY A 378 7.88 10.30 27.15
C GLY A 378 7.52 11.30 26.07
N VAL A 379 8.14 11.16 24.90
CA VAL A 379 7.82 11.97 23.71
C VAL A 379 7.29 11.10 22.58
N LYS A 380 6.50 11.73 21.71
CA LYS A 380 6.09 11.13 20.44
C LYS A 380 7.04 11.57 19.32
N LEU A 381 7.98 10.72 18.94
CA LEU A 381 8.97 11.00 17.91
C LEU A 381 8.65 10.28 16.60
N LEU A 382 8.57 11.03 15.48
CA LEU A 382 8.30 10.49 14.12
C LEU A 382 7.10 9.54 14.06
N GLY A 383 6.11 9.81 14.89
CA GLY A 383 4.92 8.99 15.07
C GLY A 383 4.99 7.97 16.21
N GLY A 384 6.16 7.42 16.55
CA GLY A 384 6.36 6.41 17.61
C GLY A 384 6.67 6.97 18.99
N ALA A 385 6.95 6.09 19.96
CA ALA A 385 7.22 6.47 21.35
C ALA A 385 8.72 6.40 21.64
N VAL A 386 9.22 7.39 22.37
CA VAL A 386 10.52 7.35 23.06
C VAL A 386 10.23 7.56 24.54
N SER A 387 10.27 6.47 25.31
CA SER A 387 9.84 6.44 26.71
C SER A 387 10.32 5.16 27.39
N ARG A 388 10.46 5.21 28.73
CA ARG A 388 10.61 4.03 29.60
C ARG A 388 9.31 3.68 30.34
N ASP A 389 8.29 4.53 30.23
CA ASP A 389 7.00 4.35 30.87
C ASP A 389 6.13 3.41 30.02
N ALA A 390 5.83 2.24 30.58
CA ALA A 390 4.99 1.24 29.92
C ALA A 390 3.60 1.78 29.58
N GLY A 391 3.04 2.64 30.44
CA GLY A 391 1.73 3.27 30.22
C GLY A 391 1.72 4.18 29.00
N PHE A 392 2.75 5.02 28.82
CA PHE A 392 2.89 5.91 27.67
C PHE A 392 2.98 5.14 26.35
N ILE A 393 3.81 4.10 26.29
CA ILE A 393 3.99 3.27 25.10
C ILE A 393 2.68 2.55 24.76
N SER A 394 2.05 1.92 25.76
CA SER A 394 0.79 1.21 25.61
C SER A 394 -0.33 2.14 25.14
N ASN A 395 -0.44 3.33 25.74
CA ASN A 395 -1.43 4.35 25.36
C ASN A 395 -1.26 4.83 23.92
N LEU A 396 -0.02 5.01 23.45
CA LEU A 396 0.23 5.40 22.06
C LEU A 396 -0.19 4.29 21.08
N ALA A 397 0.11 3.03 21.41
CA ALA A 397 -0.32 1.87 20.64
C ALA A 397 -1.85 1.74 20.62
N MET A 398 -2.51 1.89 21.79
CA MET A 398 -3.97 1.85 21.95
C MET A 398 -4.66 2.93 21.12
N ARG A 399 -4.15 4.15 21.10
CA ARG A 399 -4.70 5.24 20.26
C ARG A 399 -4.62 4.91 18.76
N ARG A 400 -3.57 4.21 18.32
CA ARG A 400 -3.44 3.79 16.91
C ARG A 400 -4.40 2.66 16.57
N ALA A 401 -4.50 1.65 17.44
CA ALA A 401 -5.45 0.55 17.29
C ALA A 401 -6.89 1.06 17.24
N SER A 402 -7.28 1.88 18.22
CA SER A 402 -8.64 2.45 18.31
C SER A 402 -9.03 3.23 17.05
N ARG A 403 -8.16 4.10 16.55
CA ARG A 403 -8.40 4.84 15.29
C ARG A 403 -8.54 3.93 14.07
N ALA A 404 -7.81 2.82 14.04
CA ALA A 404 -7.93 1.85 12.96
C ALA A 404 -9.26 1.07 13.04
N VAL A 405 -9.71 0.73 14.25
CA VAL A 405 -11.02 0.09 14.48
C VAL A 405 -12.17 1.05 14.15
N GLU A 406 -12.10 2.32 14.56
CA GLU A 406 -13.05 3.36 14.15
C GLU A 406 -13.19 3.48 12.63
N LEU A 407 -12.05 3.37 11.93
CA LEU A 407 -12.02 3.36 10.48
C LEU A 407 -12.71 2.10 9.91
N MET A 408 -12.49 0.92 10.49
CA MET A 408 -13.19 -0.32 10.08
C MET A 408 -14.71 -0.23 10.28
N ARG A 409 -15.19 0.44 11.34
CA ARG A 409 -16.63 0.68 11.58
C ARG A 409 -17.32 1.52 10.49
N CYS A 410 -16.55 2.17 9.61
CA CYS A 410 -17.11 2.87 8.47
C CYS A 410 -17.48 1.93 7.30
N LEU A 411 -16.94 0.71 7.24
CA LEU A 411 -17.13 -0.23 6.12
C LEU A 411 -18.59 -0.55 5.80
N PRO A 412 -19.47 -0.87 6.77
CA PRO A 412 -20.83 -1.31 6.47
C PRO A 412 -21.69 -0.24 5.75
N HIS A 413 -21.25 1.03 5.77
CA HIS A 413 -21.91 2.11 5.06
C HIS A 413 -21.71 2.03 3.53
N LEU A 414 -20.75 1.25 3.06
CA LEU A 414 -20.53 1.01 1.63
C LEU A 414 -21.62 0.11 1.03
N ARG A 415 -22.17 -0.82 1.82
CA ARG A 415 -23.18 -1.82 1.40
C ARG A 415 -22.72 -2.64 0.20
N ASP A 416 -21.42 -2.89 0.14
CA ASP A 416 -20.76 -3.61 -0.95
C ASP A 416 -19.63 -4.45 -0.36
N PRO A 417 -19.89 -5.73 -0.01
CA PRO A 417 -18.92 -6.57 0.68
C PRO A 417 -17.68 -6.87 -0.18
N GLN A 418 -17.75 -6.75 -1.51
CA GLN A 418 -16.59 -6.84 -2.38
C GLN A 418 -15.66 -5.64 -2.17
N CYS A 419 -16.21 -4.42 -2.19
CA CYS A 419 -15.46 -3.19 -1.89
C CYS A 419 -14.96 -3.18 -0.44
N GLU A 420 -15.78 -3.59 0.51
CA GLU A 420 -15.45 -3.62 1.93
C GLU A 420 -14.25 -4.55 2.19
N LEU A 421 -14.28 -5.79 1.68
CA LEU A 421 -13.16 -6.72 1.83
C LEU A 421 -11.90 -6.24 1.10
N LEU A 422 -12.04 -5.63 -0.08
CA LEU A 422 -10.90 -5.05 -0.81
C LEU A 422 -10.21 -3.96 0.01
N LEU A 423 -10.97 -3.05 0.61
CA LEU A 423 -10.43 -1.98 1.45
C LEU A 423 -9.84 -2.51 2.75
N LEU A 424 -10.55 -3.45 3.40
CA LEU A 424 -10.09 -4.10 4.62
C LEU A 424 -8.74 -4.77 4.40
N ARG A 425 -8.61 -5.60 3.37
CA ARG A 425 -7.36 -6.31 3.07
C ARG A 425 -6.25 -5.38 2.59
N SER A 426 -6.57 -4.40 1.74
CA SER A 426 -5.52 -3.63 1.06
C SER A 426 -4.99 -2.47 1.89
N CYS A 427 -5.81 -1.85 2.75
CA CYS A 427 -5.48 -0.56 3.34
C CYS A 427 -6.00 -0.34 4.77
N MET A 428 -6.97 -1.10 5.29
CA MET A 428 -7.54 -0.87 6.64
C MET A 428 -7.16 -1.93 7.67
N GLY A 429 -6.73 -3.11 7.25
CA GLY A 429 -6.20 -4.18 8.10
C GLY A 429 -4.83 -3.84 8.70
N VAL A 430 -4.00 -4.85 9.01
CA VAL A 430 -2.77 -4.65 9.80
C VAL A 430 -1.81 -3.60 9.23
N GLY A 431 -1.87 -3.30 7.93
CA GLY A 431 -1.14 -2.20 7.31
C GLY A 431 -1.35 -0.83 8.00
N LYS A 432 -2.49 -0.59 8.68
CA LYS A 432 -2.72 0.62 9.48
C LYS A 432 -1.96 0.65 10.80
N LEU A 433 -1.67 -0.51 11.37
CA LEU A 433 -0.95 -0.65 12.64
C LEU A 433 0.52 -1.00 12.45
N LEU A 434 0.92 -1.44 11.25
CA LEU A 434 2.24 -2.02 10.96
C LEU A 434 3.40 -1.12 11.37
N PHE A 435 3.34 0.20 11.11
CA PHE A 435 4.38 1.11 11.57
C PHE A 435 4.50 1.09 13.10
N GLY A 436 3.40 0.95 13.84
CA GLY A 436 3.42 0.83 15.31
C GLY A 436 4.00 -0.48 15.78
N LEU A 437 3.59 -1.59 15.17
CA LEU A 437 4.15 -2.91 15.47
C LEU A 437 5.65 -2.99 15.15
N ARG A 438 6.13 -2.23 14.16
CA ARG A 438 7.56 -2.14 13.81
C ARG A 438 8.38 -1.30 14.78
N THR A 439 7.76 -0.38 15.51
CA THR A 439 8.48 0.63 16.31
C THR A 439 8.23 0.59 17.82
N CYS A 440 7.14 -0.05 18.26
CA CYS A 440 6.80 -0.19 19.67
C CYS A 440 7.22 -1.57 20.15
N GLN A 441 7.75 -1.65 21.37
CA GLN A 441 8.20 -2.89 21.97
C GLN A 441 7.03 -3.88 22.08
N PRO A 442 7.17 -5.14 21.62
CA PRO A 442 6.08 -6.12 21.61
C PRO A 442 5.46 -6.39 22.99
N MET A 443 6.19 -6.14 24.08
CA MET A 443 5.70 -6.34 25.44
C MET A 443 4.67 -5.32 25.91
N TYR A 444 4.61 -4.14 25.29
CA TYR A 444 3.71 -3.05 25.67
C TYR A 444 2.54 -2.86 24.69
N VAL A 445 2.39 -3.72 23.68
CA VAL A 445 1.34 -3.55 22.65
C VAL A 445 0.21 -4.59 22.74
N GLY A 446 0.26 -5.51 23.72
CA GLY A 446 -0.67 -6.64 23.81
C GLY A 446 -2.16 -6.23 23.82
N GLU A 447 -2.53 -5.25 24.64
CA GLU A 447 -3.90 -4.74 24.69
C GLU A 447 -4.32 -4.09 23.36
N ALA A 448 -3.44 -3.30 22.75
CA ALA A 448 -3.70 -2.63 21.48
C ALA A 448 -3.86 -3.62 20.33
N VAL A 449 -3.07 -4.69 20.33
CA VAL A 449 -3.19 -5.82 19.40
C VAL A 449 -4.54 -6.51 19.59
N SER A 450 -4.95 -6.81 20.82
CA SER A 450 -6.23 -7.45 21.10
C SER A 450 -7.42 -6.59 20.64
N VAL A 451 -7.43 -5.30 20.96
CA VAL A 451 -8.47 -4.37 20.50
C VAL A 451 -8.53 -4.31 18.97
N PHE A 452 -7.36 -4.25 18.31
CA PHE A 452 -7.30 -4.22 16.87
C PHE A 452 -7.82 -5.52 16.24
N ASP A 453 -7.38 -6.68 16.73
CA ASP A 453 -7.78 -7.98 16.18
C ASP A 453 -9.25 -8.30 16.44
N ASN A 454 -9.81 -7.87 17.58
CA ASN A 454 -11.25 -7.93 17.83
C ASN A 454 -12.03 -7.07 16.82
N GLY A 455 -11.61 -5.83 16.58
CA GLY A 455 -12.26 -4.98 15.57
C GLY A 455 -12.09 -5.50 14.14
N LEU A 456 -10.94 -6.13 13.83
CA LEU A 456 -10.71 -6.77 12.53
C LEU A 456 -11.59 -8.01 12.36
N ARG A 457 -11.75 -8.82 13.42
CA ARG A 457 -12.66 -9.97 13.47
C ARG A 457 -14.11 -9.54 13.28
N GLU A 458 -14.58 -8.55 14.03
CA GLU A 458 -15.93 -7.98 13.89
C GLU A 458 -16.19 -7.49 12.46
N ALA A 459 -15.21 -6.79 11.85
CA ALA A 459 -15.36 -6.28 10.50
C ALA A 459 -15.47 -7.39 9.44
N ILE A 460 -14.65 -8.45 9.53
CA ILE A 460 -14.76 -9.57 8.57
C ILE A 460 -15.99 -10.43 8.82
N GLU A 461 -16.40 -10.59 10.08
CA GLU A 461 -17.64 -11.27 10.44
C GLU A 461 -18.84 -10.55 9.83
N ASP A 462 -18.94 -9.23 9.96
CA ASP A 462 -20.01 -8.44 9.34
C ASP A 462 -20.01 -8.55 7.80
N ILE A 463 -18.83 -8.49 7.16
CA ILE A 463 -18.71 -8.67 5.71
C ILE A 463 -19.24 -10.04 5.25
N VAL A 464 -18.88 -11.12 5.96
CA VAL A 464 -19.17 -12.50 5.56
C VAL A 464 -20.58 -12.94 5.94
N VAL A 465 -20.99 -12.72 7.19
CA VAL A 465 -22.25 -13.23 7.75
C VAL A 465 -23.25 -12.13 8.10
N CYS A 466 -22.85 -10.85 8.14
CA CYS A 466 -23.75 -9.71 8.41
C CYS A 466 -24.53 -9.86 9.73
N GLY A 467 -23.83 -10.27 10.80
CA GLY A 467 -24.42 -10.62 12.10
C GLY A 467 -25.09 -11.99 12.16
N GLY A 468 -24.99 -12.80 11.10
CA GLY A 468 -25.46 -14.18 11.06
C GLY A 468 -24.57 -15.16 11.84
N PRO A 469 -25.04 -16.40 12.06
CA PRO A 469 -24.32 -17.39 12.86
C PRO A 469 -23.10 -17.99 12.15
N PHE A 470 -22.36 -18.84 12.89
CA PHE A 470 -21.31 -19.74 12.40
C PHE A 470 -19.98 -19.09 11.97
N PHE A 471 -19.71 -17.85 12.38
CA PHE A 471 -18.38 -17.25 12.28
C PHE A 471 -17.58 -17.49 13.58
N GLY A 472 -16.95 -18.66 13.68
CA GLY A 472 -16.16 -19.07 14.85
C GLY A 472 -14.65 -18.85 14.73
N ASP A 473 -13.90 -19.43 15.65
CA ASP A 473 -12.44 -19.28 15.71
C ASP A 473 -11.73 -19.92 14.51
N LEU A 474 -12.27 -21.01 13.95
CA LEU A 474 -11.76 -21.60 12.71
C LEU A 474 -11.93 -20.63 11.53
N GLN A 475 -13.12 -20.03 11.37
CA GLN A 475 -13.39 -19.05 10.31
C GLN A 475 -12.49 -17.83 10.43
N TRP A 476 -12.30 -17.32 11.66
CA TRP A 476 -11.36 -16.25 11.94
C TRP A 476 -9.92 -16.63 11.57
N ARG A 477 -9.45 -17.83 11.98
CA ARG A 477 -8.10 -18.30 11.66
C ARG A 477 -7.88 -18.47 10.17
N LEU A 478 -8.87 -18.99 9.43
CA LEU A 478 -8.80 -19.10 7.97
C LEU A 478 -8.80 -17.73 7.30
N ALA A 479 -9.66 -16.81 7.72
CA ALA A 479 -9.70 -15.46 7.18
C ALA A 479 -8.39 -14.69 7.40
N SER A 480 -7.77 -14.86 8.57
CA SER A 480 -6.55 -14.15 8.96
C SER A 480 -5.27 -14.70 8.34
N LEU A 481 -5.32 -15.86 7.68
CA LEU A 481 -4.16 -16.38 6.95
C LEU A 481 -3.83 -15.55 5.71
N PRO A 482 -2.55 -15.43 5.33
CA PRO A 482 -2.17 -14.92 4.02
C PRO A 482 -2.79 -15.73 2.89
N THR A 483 -3.04 -15.09 1.74
CA THR A 483 -3.67 -15.74 0.58
C THR A 483 -2.90 -16.97 0.08
N ARG A 484 -1.56 -16.97 0.18
CA ARG A 484 -0.72 -18.12 -0.17
C ARG A 484 -0.96 -19.36 0.71
N TYR A 485 -1.51 -19.19 1.92
CA TYR A 485 -1.90 -20.28 2.82
C TYR A 485 -3.42 -20.51 2.81
N GLY A 486 -4.12 -20.00 1.79
CA GLY A 486 -5.55 -20.21 1.58
C GLY A 486 -6.49 -19.25 2.29
N GLY A 487 -5.96 -18.26 3.01
CA GLY A 487 -6.78 -17.28 3.72
C GLY A 487 -7.23 -16.09 2.88
N LEU A 488 -7.93 -15.17 3.54
CA LEU A 488 -8.42 -13.93 2.91
C LEU A 488 -7.38 -12.80 2.94
N GLY A 489 -6.22 -13.02 3.55
CA GLY A 489 -5.13 -12.03 3.63
C GLY A 489 -5.30 -10.98 4.73
N LEU A 490 -6.09 -11.28 5.77
CA LEU A 490 -6.35 -10.38 6.90
C LEU A 490 -5.46 -10.71 8.10
N CYS A 491 -4.14 -10.64 7.91
CA CYS A 491 -3.18 -11.00 8.97
C CYS A 491 -3.53 -10.32 10.30
N SER A 492 -3.62 -11.12 11.36
CA SER A 492 -3.78 -10.64 12.73
C SER A 492 -2.56 -9.81 13.15
N ALA A 493 -2.80 -8.78 13.95
CA ALA A 493 -1.74 -7.98 14.56
C ALA A 493 -0.92 -8.79 15.57
N GLU A 494 -1.54 -9.77 16.24
CA GLU A 494 -0.86 -10.71 17.14
C GLU A 494 0.22 -11.50 16.40
N ASP A 495 -0.15 -12.14 15.28
CA ASP A 495 0.81 -12.87 14.44
C ASP A 495 1.95 -11.96 13.97
N VAL A 496 1.66 -10.68 13.66
CA VAL A 496 2.60 -9.74 13.03
C VAL A 496 3.55 -9.06 14.03
N SER A 497 3.09 -8.80 15.25
CA SER A 497 3.70 -7.88 16.22
C SER A 497 5.19 -8.12 16.44
N THR A 498 5.56 -9.30 16.92
CA THR A 498 6.94 -9.60 17.35
C THR A 498 7.91 -9.60 16.17
N TYR A 499 7.59 -10.29 15.07
CA TYR A 499 8.52 -10.37 13.94
C TYR A 499 8.64 -9.04 13.18
N ALA A 500 7.60 -8.19 13.19
CA ALA A 500 7.66 -6.89 12.54
C ALA A 500 8.64 -5.95 13.27
N PHE A 501 8.61 -5.94 14.61
CA PHE A 501 9.58 -5.22 15.43
C PHE A 501 11.01 -5.71 15.17
N VAL A 502 11.24 -7.03 15.28
CA VAL A 502 12.56 -7.64 15.05
C VAL A 502 13.08 -7.32 13.65
N ALA A 503 12.22 -7.45 12.62
CA ALA A 503 12.61 -7.14 11.26
C ALA A 503 12.93 -5.66 11.02
N SER A 504 12.18 -4.73 11.62
CA SER A 504 12.44 -3.29 11.51
C SER A 504 13.77 -2.91 12.15
N ARG A 505 14.03 -3.44 13.36
CA ARG A 505 15.30 -3.32 14.07
C ARG A 505 16.46 -3.85 13.25
N ALA A 506 16.34 -5.07 12.73
CA ALA A 506 17.38 -5.69 11.92
C ALA A 506 17.66 -4.92 10.61
N GLN A 507 16.61 -4.44 9.93
CA GLN A 507 16.74 -3.72 8.65
C GLN A 507 17.35 -2.31 8.78
N SER A 508 17.33 -1.72 9.98
CA SER A 508 17.84 -0.37 10.21
C SER A 508 19.14 -0.35 11.01
N TRP A 509 19.73 -1.50 11.32
CA TRP A 509 20.88 -1.64 12.22
C TRP A 509 22.07 -0.76 11.84
N ALA A 510 22.50 -0.80 10.58
CA ALA A 510 23.62 -0.01 10.11
C ALA A 510 23.38 1.51 10.24
N LEU A 511 22.14 1.96 10.02
CA LEU A 511 21.77 3.37 10.24
C LEU A 511 21.72 3.70 11.72
N GLN A 512 21.25 2.77 12.56
CA GLN A 512 21.21 2.98 14.00
C GLN A 512 22.60 3.17 14.58
N ASP A 513 23.55 2.30 14.20
CA ASP A 513 24.94 2.39 14.64
C ASP A 513 25.58 3.68 14.13
N HIS A 514 25.27 4.09 12.89
CA HIS A 514 25.72 5.39 12.38
C HIS A 514 25.19 6.53 13.22
N ILE A 515 23.90 6.56 13.57
CA ILE A 515 23.31 7.60 14.42
C ILE A 515 23.96 7.62 15.81
N LEU A 516 24.25 6.46 16.38
CA LEU A 516 24.79 6.28 17.74
C LEU A 516 26.32 6.25 17.82
N ARG A 517 27.03 6.56 16.72
CA ARG A 517 28.50 6.46 16.59
C ARG A 517 29.28 7.25 17.65
N SER A 518 28.68 8.30 18.21
CA SER A 518 29.30 9.16 19.22
C SER A 518 29.06 8.69 20.66
N CYS A 519 28.24 7.65 20.87
CA CYS A 519 27.79 7.21 22.19
C CYS A 519 28.55 5.99 22.74
N GLY A 520 29.31 5.29 21.90
CA GLY A 520 29.99 4.04 22.30
C GLY A 520 29.04 2.87 22.60
N LEU A 521 27.77 2.97 22.20
CA LEU A 521 26.78 1.90 22.37
C LEU A 521 27.10 0.74 21.42
N ASP A 522 27.34 -0.45 21.99
CA ASP A 522 27.48 -1.70 21.25
C ASP A 522 26.51 -2.76 21.80
N GLY A 523 26.14 -3.73 20.96
CA GLY A 523 25.29 -4.86 21.34
C GLY A 523 23.79 -4.62 21.31
N LEU A 524 23.07 -5.63 21.82
CA LEU A 524 21.61 -5.70 21.84
C LEU A 524 21.08 -5.08 23.12
N ASP A 525 20.17 -4.12 23.00
CA ASP A 525 19.44 -3.63 24.17
C ASP A 525 18.36 -4.63 24.63
N SER A 526 17.92 -4.45 25.87
CA SER A 526 16.95 -5.34 26.54
C SER A 526 15.66 -5.54 25.75
N ASP A 527 15.18 -4.51 25.06
CA ASP A 527 13.89 -4.57 24.35
C ASP A 527 14.00 -5.50 23.14
N TYR A 528 15.14 -5.43 22.44
CA TYR A 528 15.42 -6.32 21.31
C TYR A 528 15.69 -7.76 21.78
N GLY A 529 16.41 -7.94 22.89
CA GLY A 529 16.60 -9.26 23.52
C GLY A 529 15.27 -9.93 23.87
N CYS A 530 14.38 -9.22 24.56
CA CYS A 530 13.04 -9.72 24.90
C CYS A 530 12.20 -10.05 23.65
N ALA A 531 12.31 -9.25 22.59
CA ALA A 531 11.63 -9.52 21.34
C ALA A 531 12.17 -10.79 20.64
N LEU A 532 13.48 -11.04 20.68
CA LEU A 532 14.09 -12.27 20.16
C LEU A 532 13.67 -13.51 20.95
N GLU A 533 13.64 -13.43 22.28
CA GLU A 533 13.17 -14.52 23.14
C GLU A 533 11.73 -14.91 22.82
N ARG A 534 10.83 -13.91 22.70
CA ARG A 534 9.44 -14.12 22.29
C ARG A 534 9.32 -14.74 20.90
N LEU A 535 10.19 -14.34 19.98
CA LEU A 535 10.25 -14.90 18.64
C LEU A 535 10.71 -16.36 18.68
N GLN A 536 11.71 -16.69 19.50
CA GLN A 536 12.18 -18.07 19.73
C GLN A 536 11.05 -18.96 20.26
N THR A 537 10.27 -18.47 21.22
CA THR A 537 9.10 -19.20 21.75
C THR A 537 8.05 -19.46 20.66
N SER A 538 7.86 -18.49 19.76
CA SER A 538 6.89 -18.60 18.66
C SER A 538 7.40 -19.50 17.52
N LEU A 539 8.72 -19.61 17.37
CA LEU A 539 9.41 -20.31 16.29
C LEU A 539 10.59 -21.18 16.80
N PRO A 540 10.36 -22.17 17.68
CA PRO A 540 11.45 -22.96 18.28
C PRO A 540 12.31 -23.71 17.26
N ASP A 541 11.72 -24.11 16.12
CA ASP A 541 12.37 -24.90 15.07
C ASP A 541 13.05 -24.03 13.99
N PHE A 542 12.97 -22.71 14.12
CA PHE A 542 13.58 -21.77 13.17
C PHE A 542 14.84 -21.17 13.78
N ASP A 543 15.94 -21.18 13.02
CA ASP A 543 17.19 -20.57 13.45
C ASP A 543 17.09 -19.03 13.45
N ILE A 544 16.86 -18.46 14.64
CA ILE A 544 16.84 -16.99 14.82
C ILE A 544 18.24 -16.39 15.03
N SER A 545 19.30 -17.21 15.13
CA SER A 545 20.64 -16.72 15.48
C SER A 545 21.16 -15.67 14.49
N GLY A 546 20.73 -15.77 13.23
CA GLY A 546 21.00 -14.77 12.19
C GLY A 546 20.49 -13.36 12.54
N PHE A 547 19.47 -13.22 13.39
CA PHE A 547 18.92 -11.94 13.82
C PHE A 547 19.57 -11.38 15.10
N SER A 548 20.47 -12.14 15.72
CA SER A 548 21.18 -11.73 16.94
C SER A 548 22.48 -10.97 16.63
N LYS A 549 22.96 -11.01 15.39
CA LYS A 549 24.16 -10.28 14.94
C LYS A 549 23.89 -9.47 13.69
N LYS A 550 24.55 -8.33 13.60
CA LYS A 550 24.43 -7.36 12.50
C LYS A 550 24.78 -7.98 11.14
N ASP A 551 25.89 -8.71 11.05
CA ASP A 551 26.43 -9.19 9.78
C ASP A 551 25.71 -10.43 9.25
N THR A 552 24.86 -11.05 10.06
CA THR A 552 24.14 -12.29 9.74
C THR A 552 22.67 -12.07 9.41
N ALA A 553 22.14 -10.85 9.62
CA ALA A 553 20.72 -10.57 9.44
C ALA A 553 20.29 -10.78 7.98
N PRO A 554 19.28 -11.61 7.70
CA PRO A 554 18.93 -11.94 6.34
C PRO A 554 18.31 -10.74 5.60
N PRO A 555 18.58 -10.59 4.29
CA PRO A 555 17.91 -9.59 3.48
C PRO A 555 16.40 -9.85 3.50
N LYS A 556 15.59 -8.79 3.50
CA LYS A 556 14.12 -8.87 3.61
C LYS A 556 13.67 -9.63 4.88
N ALA A 557 14.33 -9.40 6.02
CA ALA A 557 14.01 -9.92 7.35
C ALA A 557 12.51 -10.21 7.62
N GLN A 558 11.63 -9.23 7.39
CA GLN A 558 10.20 -9.39 7.63
C GLN A 558 9.56 -10.51 6.79
N HIS A 559 9.95 -10.65 5.51
CA HIS A 559 9.44 -11.71 4.64
C HIS A 559 9.89 -13.09 5.12
N VAL A 560 11.16 -13.21 5.53
CA VAL A 560 11.73 -14.47 6.06
C VAL A 560 10.97 -14.91 7.30
N LEU A 561 10.83 -14.03 8.29
CA LEU A 561 10.14 -14.33 9.55
C LEU A 561 8.64 -14.60 9.35
N ALA A 562 7.96 -13.80 8.51
CA ALA A 562 6.56 -14.06 8.18
C ALA A 562 6.38 -15.41 7.48
N SER A 563 7.34 -15.83 6.64
CA SER A 563 7.31 -17.16 6.00
C SER A 563 7.51 -18.29 6.98
N ALA A 564 8.45 -18.16 7.93
CA ALA A 564 8.63 -19.15 8.98
C ALA A 564 7.35 -19.31 9.84
N LEU A 565 6.79 -18.19 10.29
CA LEU A 565 5.59 -18.18 11.13
C LEU A 565 4.37 -18.80 10.44
N PHE A 566 4.01 -18.32 9.26
CA PHE A 566 2.80 -18.81 8.62
C PHE A 566 2.94 -20.24 8.08
N SER A 567 4.16 -20.71 7.78
CA SER A 567 4.39 -22.14 7.49
C SER A 567 4.11 -23.01 8.72
N ARG A 568 4.58 -22.61 9.91
CA ARG A 568 4.30 -23.30 11.18
C ARG A 568 2.80 -23.28 11.53
N ILE A 569 2.15 -22.12 11.38
CA ILE A 569 0.71 -21.99 11.60
C ILE A 569 -0.05 -22.92 10.64
N GLY A 570 0.34 -22.95 9.36
CA GLY A 570 -0.27 -23.84 8.37
C GLY A 570 -0.14 -25.32 8.73
N GLN A 571 1.04 -25.75 9.21
CA GLN A 571 1.30 -27.14 9.63
C GLN A 571 0.50 -27.57 10.87
N SER A 572 0.28 -26.64 11.81
CA SER A 572 -0.46 -26.92 13.05
C SER A 572 -1.98 -26.71 12.93
N LEU A 573 -2.47 -26.13 11.83
CA LEU A 573 -3.88 -25.79 11.64
C LEU A 573 -4.79 -27.01 11.75
N GLU A 574 -4.40 -28.14 11.13
CA GLU A 574 -5.20 -29.37 11.13
C GLU A 574 -5.37 -29.94 12.54
N VAL A 575 -4.28 -29.97 13.32
CA VAL A 575 -4.27 -30.53 14.68
C VAL A 575 -4.97 -29.60 15.65
N ARG A 576 -4.75 -28.28 15.53
CA ARG A 576 -5.29 -27.28 16.47
C ARG A 576 -6.82 -27.18 16.42
N PHE A 577 -7.43 -27.40 15.26
CA PHE A 577 -8.88 -27.24 15.05
C PHE A 577 -9.59 -28.57 14.78
N ASP A 578 -8.91 -29.71 14.89
CA ASP A 578 -9.44 -31.04 14.61
C ASP A 578 -10.25 -31.10 13.31
N LEU A 579 -9.59 -30.75 12.20
CA LEU A 579 -10.29 -30.55 10.92
C LEU A 579 -10.86 -31.88 10.40
N SER A 580 -12.16 -31.88 10.07
CA SER A 580 -12.81 -32.97 9.35
C SER A 580 -12.17 -33.22 7.97
N PRO A 581 -12.33 -34.43 7.37
CA PRO A 581 -11.80 -34.72 6.04
C PRO A 581 -12.22 -33.71 4.97
N ARG A 582 -13.46 -33.21 5.03
CA ARG A 582 -13.95 -32.16 4.12
C ARG A 582 -13.21 -30.84 4.34
N GLN A 583 -13.03 -30.41 5.59
CA GLN A 583 -12.34 -29.15 5.91
C GLN A 583 -10.88 -29.21 5.45
N LYS A 584 -10.18 -30.33 5.69
CA LYS A 584 -8.81 -30.56 5.17
C LYS A 584 -8.75 -30.43 3.65
N ALA A 585 -9.70 -31.05 2.95
CA ALA A 585 -9.79 -30.97 1.50
C ALA A 585 -10.01 -29.53 0.99
N VAL A 586 -10.91 -28.78 1.62
CA VAL A 586 -11.16 -27.37 1.28
C VAL A 586 -9.91 -26.52 1.54
N VAL A 587 -9.25 -26.65 2.70
CA VAL A 587 -8.00 -25.91 2.99
C VAL A 587 -6.94 -26.18 1.92
N ALA A 588 -6.73 -27.44 1.54
CA ALA A 588 -5.77 -27.82 0.52
C ALA A 588 -6.13 -27.25 -0.87
N CYS A 589 -7.42 -27.17 -1.22
CA CYS A 589 -7.89 -26.47 -2.43
C CYS A 589 -7.62 -24.96 -2.38
N LEU A 590 -7.87 -24.32 -1.24
CA LEU A 590 -7.67 -22.87 -1.08
C LEU A 590 -6.19 -22.46 -1.15
N GLN A 591 -5.28 -23.36 -0.78
CA GLN A 591 -3.83 -23.21 -0.89
C GLN A 591 -3.29 -23.43 -2.31
N ALA A 592 -4.12 -23.91 -3.25
CA ALA A 592 -3.69 -24.12 -4.61
C ALA A 592 -3.28 -22.79 -5.27
N PRO A 593 -2.26 -22.79 -6.14
CA PRO A 593 -1.85 -21.58 -6.85
C PRO A 593 -3.03 -20.91 -7.54
N ARG A 594 -3.11 -19.58 -7.43
CA ARG A 594 -4.14 -18.71 -8.06
C ARG A 594 -5.56 -18.84 -7.50
N ALA A 595 -5.84 -19.78 -6.57
CA ALA A 595 -7.19 -19.98 -6.02
C ALA A 595 -7.78 -18.73 -5.35
N GLN A 596 -6.93 -17.86 -4.79
CA GLN A 596 -7.35 -16.62 -4.10
C GLN A 596 -7.29 -15.37 -4.99
N ASP A 597 -6.92 -15.47 -6.27
CA ASP A 597 -6.67 -14.30 -7.13
C ASP A 597 -7.92 -13.42 -7.29
N PHE A 598 -9.12 -14.01 -7.23
CA PHE A 598 -10.38 -13.28 -7.38
C PHE A 598 -10.57 -12.19 -6.31
N LEU A 599 -9.98 -12.38 -5.13
CA LEU A 599 -10.06 -11.43 -4.02
C LEU A 599 -9.45 -10.06 -4.39
N THR A 600 -8.56 -10.00 -5.38
CA THR A 600 -7.83 -8.80 -5.80
C THR A 600 -8.53 -8.00 -6.90
N VAL A 601 -9.69 -8.46 -7.37
CA VAL A 601 -10.37 -7.91 -8.55
C VAL A 601 -11.10 -6.63 -8.19
N ILE A 602 -10.79 -5.58 -8.95
CA ILE A 602 -11.45 -4.28 -8.84
C ILE A 602 -12.88 -4.40 -9.39
N PRO A 603 -13.91 -3.91 -8.67
CA PRO A 603 -15.29 -3.99 -9.09
C PRO A 603 -15.58 -3.02 -10.24
N ILE A 604 -15.42 -3.50 -11.47
CA ILE A 604 -15.73 -2.74 -12.68
C ILE A 604 -16.96 -3.37 -13.35
N GLU A 605 -18.10 -2.70 -13.23
CA GLU A 605 -19.39 -3.19 -13.71
C GLU A 605 -19.38 -3.46 -15.23
N GLY A 606 -18.82 -2.54 -16.02
CA GLY A 606 -18.66 -2.72 -17.48
C GLY A 606 -17.73 -3.87 -17.90
N LEU A 607 -16.99 -4.48 -16.97
CA LEU A 607 -16.18 -5.68 -17.21
C LEU A 607 -16.79 -6.95 -16.61
N GLY A 608 -17.98 -6.86 -16.00
CA GLY A 608 -18.62 -7.95 -15.27
C GLY A 608 -17.90 -8.34 -13.97
N GLN A 609 -17.05 -7.46 -13.42
CA GLN A 609 -16.16 -7.71 -12.29
C GLN A 609 -16.77 -7.35 -10.92
N HIS A 610 -18.10 -7.20 -10.87
CA HIS A 610 -18.85 -6.94 -9.64
C HIS A 610 -19.78 -8.13 -9.35
N MET A 611 -19.86 -8.53 -8.07
CA MET A 611 -20.86 -9.46 -7.56
C MET A 611 -21.83 -8.70 -6.67
N SER A 612 -23.11 -9.09 -6.70
CA SER A 612 -24.07 -8.62 -5.71
C SER A 612 -23.61 -8.98 -4.28
N PRO A 613 -24.08 -8.25 -3.25
CA PRO A 613 -23.74 -8.58 -1.87
C PRO A 613 -24.07 -10.04 -1.49
N LEU A 614 -25.15 -10.58 -2.04
CA LEU A 614 -25.59 -11.95 -1.80
C LEU A 614 -24.63 -12.97 -2.43
N GLU A 615 -24.25 -12.78 -3.70
CA GLU A 615 -23.28 -13.62 -4.40
C GLU A 615 -21.92 -13.61 -3.70
N TYR A 616 -21.42 -12.41 -3.34
CA TYR A 616 -20.10 -12.28 -2.72
C TYR A 616 -20.07 -12.90 -1.31
N ARG A 617 -21.14 -12.74 -0.52
CA ARG A 617 -21.26 -13.41 0.79
C ARG A 617 -21.36 -14.92 0.64
N ALA A 618 -22.13 -15.42 -0.32
CA ALA A 618 -22.27 -16.86 -0.57
C ALA A 618 -20.91 -17.49 -0.88
N ILE A 619 -20.07 -16.85 -1.72
CA ILE A 619 -18.75 -17.40 -2.02
C ILE A 619 -17.79 -17.33 -0.84
N LEU A 620 -17.82 -16.27 -0.02
CA LEU A 620 -17.01 -16.19 1.20
C LEU A 620 -17.42 -17.27 2.21
N LYS A 621 -18.72 -17.46 2.43
CA LYS A 621 -19.26 -18.53 3.30
C LYS A 621 -18.85 -19.91 2.82
N TYR A 622 -18.97 -20.20 1.52
CA TYR A 622 -18.52 -21.47 0.94
C TYR A 622 -17.03 -21.75 1.22
N ARG A 623 -16.16 -20.74 1.03
CA ARG A 623 -14.72 -20.86 1.24
C ARG A 623 -14.33 -20.94 2.72
N LEU A 624 -15.06 -20.24 3.59
CA LEU A 624 -14.88 -20.31 5.04
C LEU A 624 -15.62 -21.48 5.71
N MET A 625 -16.23 -22.36 4.90
CA MET A 625 -16.92 -23.56 5.37
C MET A 625 -18.06 -23.22 6.34
N ILE A 626 -18.76 -22.12 6.07
CA ILE A 626 -19.95 -21.67 6.80
C ILE A 626 -21.18 -22.31 6.15
N PRO A 627 -22.09 -22.93 6.93
CA PRO A 627 -23.34 -23.49 6.40
C PRO A 627 -24.17 -22.45 5.64
N LEU A 628 -24.63 -22.83 4.44
CA LEU A 628 -25.46 -22.03 3.54
C LEU A 628 -26.89 -22.54 3.44
N PHE A 629 -27.10 -23.85 3.61
CA PHE A 629 -28.39 -24.50 3.41
C PHE A 629 -28.82 -25.27 4.66
N PRO A 630 -30.13 -25.36 4.93
CA PRO A 630 -30.65 -26.35 5.87
C PRO A 630 -30.33 -27.76 5.36
N VAL A 631 -30.03 -28.66 6.28
CA VAL A 631 -29.77 -30.07 5.97
C VAL A 631 -31.09 -30.75 5.60
N ASP A 632 -31.05 -31.72 4.70
CA ASP A 632 -32.16 -32.60 4.33
C ASP A 632 -33.30 -31.98 3.49
N GLU A 633 -33.16 -30.73 3.02
CA GLU A 633 -34.07 -30.19 2.02
C GLU A 633 -33.74 -30.68 0.61
N PRO A 634 -34.72 -31.12 -0.19
CA PRO A 634 -34.48 -31.51 -1.58
C PRO A 634 -34.00 -30.30 -2.37
N CYS A 635 -32.93 -30.47 -3.16
CA CYS A 635 -32.43 -29.40 -4.02
C CYS A 635 -33.57 -28.85 -4.89
N PRO A 636 -33.87 -27.54 -4.83
CA PRO A 636 -35.07 -26.97 -5.47
C PRO A 636 -35.04 -27.09 -6.99
N VAL A 637 -33.86 -27.41 -7.53
CA VAL A 637 -33.58 -27.47 -8.96
C VAL A 637 -33.67 -28.91 -9.47
N CYS A 638 -32.81 -29.82 -8.98
CA CYS A 638 -32.85 -31.19 -9.48
C CYS A 638 -33.97 -32.00 -8.85
N ARG A 639 -34.39 -31.67 -7.62
CA ARG A 639 -35.34 -32.41 -6.79
C ARG A 639 -34.99 -33.90 -6.58
N LYS A 640 -33.75 -34.29 -6.89
CA LYS A 640 -33.25 -35.68 -6.87
C LYS A 640 -32.36 -35.98 -5.67
N VAL A 641 -31.72 -34.97 -5.10
CA VAL A 641 -30.73 -35.11 -4.02
C VAL A 641 -30.97 -34.00 -3.00
N CYS A 642 -30.85 -34.31 -1.72
CA CYS A 642 -30.90 -33.30 -0.67
C CYS A 642 -29.65 -32.40 -0.72
N LEU A 643 -29.82 -31.13 -0.38
CA LEU A 643 -28.71 -30.20 -0.24
C LEU A 643 -27.87 -30.58 0.98
N ASP A 644 -26.56 -30.58 0.82
CA ASP A 644 -25.65 -30.55 1.97
C ASP A 644 -25.58 -29.13 2.53
N ALA A 645 -25.28 -29.02 3.82
CA ALA A 645 -25.23 -27.75 4.53
C ALA A 645 -24.31 -26.72 3.87
N PHE A 646 -23.25 -27.15 3.18
CA PHE A 646 -22.20 -26.27 2.68
C PHE A 646 -22.34 -25.93 1.20
N GLY A 647 -23.22 -26.60 0.46
CA GLY A 647 -23.47 -26.33 -0.96
C GLY A 647 -22.63 -27.14 -1.94
N ASP A 648 -21.98 -28.21 -1.52
CA ASP A 648 -21.21 -29.08 -2.42
C ASP A 648 -22.13 -29.62 -3.54
N HIS A 649 -23.34 -30.09 -3.26
CA HIS A 649 -24.30 -30.50 -4.29
C HIS A 649 -24.67 -29.35 -5.24
N ALA A 650 -24.91 -28.15 -4.69
CA ALA A 650 -25.34 -26.98 -5.46
C ALA A 650 -24.36 -26.62 -6.60
N VAL A 651 -23.06 -26.78 -6.35
CA VAL A 651 -21.99 -26.43 -7.29
C VAL A 651 -21.81 -27.48 -8.42
N HIS A 652 -22.34 -28.70 -8.24
CA HIS A 652 -22.18 -29.83 -9.20
C HIS A 652 -23.48 -30.36 -9.80
N CYS A 653 -24.62 -29.91 -9.29
CA CYS A 653 -25.94 -30.35 -9.72
C CYS A 653 -26.09 -30.20 -11.25
N LYS A 654 -26.18 -31.34 -11.95
CA LYS A 654 -26.19 -31.45 -13.42
C LYS A 654 -27.49 -30.97 -14.08
N GLU A 655 -28.56 -30.90 -13.31
CA GLU A 655 -29.91 -30.56 -13.80
C GLU A 655 -30.15 -29.04 -13.90
N LEU A 656 -29.23 -28.19 -13.43
CA LEU A 656 -29.36 -26.74 -13.60
C LEU A 656 -28.70 -26.30 -14.92
N PRO A 657 -29.29 -25.29 -15.60
CA PRO A 657 -28.53 -24.42 -16.51
C PRO A 657 -27.26 -23.84 -15.89
N GLY A 658 -27.07 -23.93 -14.57
CA GLY A 658 -25.98 -23.32 -13.80
C GLY A 658 -24.61 -23.89 -14.12
N PHE A 659 -24.49 -25.18 -14.43
CA PHE A 659 -23.22 -25.74 -14.90
C PHE A 659 -22.84 -25.08 -16.24
N LYS A 660 -23.82 -25.00 -17.15
CA LYS A 660 -23.69 -24.31 -18.43
C LYS A 660 -23.44 -22.80 -18.24
N TYR A 661 -24.09 -22.15 -17.29
CA TYR A 661 -23.91 -20.73 -16.98
C TYR A 661 -22.49 -20.42 -16.52
N ARG A 662 -21.93 -21.18 -15.56
CA ARG A 662 -20.55 -20.98 -15.11
C ARG A 662 -19.58 -21.19 -16.26
N HIS A 663 -19.77 -22.26 -17.04
CA HIS A 663 -18.98 -22.53 -18.23
C HIS A 663 -19.03 -21.37 -19.24
N ASP A 664 -20.23 -20.93 -19.61
CA ASP A 664 -20.47 -19.87 -20.60
C ASP A 664 -19.94 -18.53 -20.11
N LEU A 665 -20.06 -18.22 -18.82
CA LEU A 665 -19.49 -17.02 -18.20
C LEU A 665 -17.95 -17.02 -18.29
N VAL A 666 -17.31 -18.13 -17.94
CA VAL A 666 -15.84 -18.27 -18.01
C VAL A 666 -15.37 -18.19 -19.46
N ARG A 667 -16.06 -18.85 -20.39
CA ARG A 667 -15.80 -18.77 -21.84
C ARG A 667 -15.91 -17.35 -22.36
N ASP A 668 -16.97 -16.64 -22.01
CA ASP A 668 -17.23 -15.29 -22.49
C ASP A 668 -16.20 -14.29 -21.95
N VAL A 669 -15.83 -14.40 -20.67
CA VAL A 669 -14.75 -13.61 -20.07
C VAL A 669 -13.42 -13.92 -20.72
N LEU A 670 -13.11 -15.19 -21.00
CA LEU A 670 -11.88 -15.56 -21.69
C LEU A 670 -11.82 -14.99 -23.11
N CYS A 671 -12.92 -15.06 -23.85
CA CYS A 671 -13.01 -14.47 -25.18
C CYS A 671 -12.78 -12.95 -25.15
N ASP A 672 -13.35 -12.25 -24.16
CA ASP A 672 -13.11 -10.82 -23.98
C ASP A 672 -11.64 -10.51 -23.59
N ILE A 673 -11.01 -11.35 -22.77
CA ILE A 673 -9.57 -11.24 -22.46
C ILE A 673 -8.73 -11.37 -23.74
N LEU A 674 -9.02 -12.36 -24.60
CA LEU A 674 -8.32 -12.57 -25.87
C LEU A 674 -8.49 -11.39 -26.81
N LYS A 675 -9.73 -10.88 -26.98
CA LYS A 675 -10.00 -9.69 -27.79
C LYS A 675 -9.22 -8.47 -27.30
N ARG A 676 -9.17 -8.24 -25.99
CA ARG A 676 -8.39 -7.14 -25.38
C ARG A 676 -6.88 -7.34 -25.50
N ALA A 677 -6.41 -8.56 -25.69
CA ALA A 677 -5.02 -8.85 -25.99
C ALA A 677 -4.67 -8.61 -27.46
N GLY A 678 -5.63 -8.29 -28.33
CA GLY A 678 -5.44 -8.24 -29.78
C GLY A 678 -5.39 -9.63 -30.42
N ILE A 679 -5.83 -10.67 -29.70
CA ILE A 679 -5.84 -12.04 -30.19
C ILE A 679 -7.21 -12.32 -30.82
N SER A 680 -7.21 -12.63 -32.12
CA SER A 680 -8.43 -12.99 -32.84
C SER A 680 -8.97 -14.34 -32.35
N ALA A 681 -10.22 -14.33 -31.89
CA ALA A 681 -10.89 -15.53 -31.40
C ALA A 681 -12.39 -15.50 -31.70
N LYS A 682 -12.97 -16.68 -31.96
CA LYS A 682 -14.41 -16.88 -32.21
C LYS A 682 -14.99 -17.85 -31.17
N LYS A 683 -16.13 -17.48 -30.57
CA LYS A 683 -16.88 -18.34 -29.64
C LYS A 683 -17.71 -19.35 -30.42
N GLU A 684 -17.86 -20.56 -29.89
CA GLU A 684 -18.72 -21.61 -30.45
C GLU A 684 -18.49 -21.82 -31.95
N ALA A 685 -17.23 -21.81 -32.38
CA ALA A 685 -16.89 -21.92 -33.79
C ALA A 685 -17.13 -23.35 -34.26
N PRO A 686 -17.89 -23.59 -35.35
CA PRO A 686 -18.15 -24.93 -35.84
C PRO A 686 -16.86 -25.59 -36.35
N VAL A 687 -16.52 -26.77 -35.82
CA VAL A 687 -15.38 -27.58 -36.25
C VAL A 687 -15.82 -29.05 -36.39
N ASN A 688 -15.87 -29.54 -37.62
CA ASN A 688 -16.54 -30.79 -37.99
C ASN A 688 -15.82 -32.06 -37.48
N PHE A 689 -14.60 -31.92 -36.96
CA PHE A 689 -13.71 -33.03 -36.60
C PHE A 689 -13.58 -33.26 -35.08
N LEU A 690 -14.29 -32.51 -34.23
CA LEU A 690 -14.27 -32.69 -32.77
C LEU A 690 -15.27 -33.74 -32.25
N THR A 691 -16.03 -34.39 -33.14
CA THR A 691 -16.96 -35.49 -32.81
C THR A 691 -16.23 -36.82 -32.65
N ASP A 692 -16.70 -37.65 -31.71
CA ASP A 692 -16.25 -39.02 -31.58
C ASP A 692 -16.73 -39.84 -32.79
N PRO A 693 -15.85 -40.52 -33.55
CA PRO A 693 -16.25 -41.36 -34.68
C PRO A 693 -17.28 -42.44 -34.31
N LEU A 694 -17.32 -42.87 -33.03
CA LEU A 694 -18.22 -43.92 -32.54
C LEU A 694 -19.63 -43.41 -32.18
N GLU A 695 -19.83 -42.10 -32.02
CA GLU A 695 -21.15 -41.54 -31.63
C GLU A 695 -22.11 -41.34 -32.83
N GLY A 696 -21.69 -41.63 -34.06
CA GLY A 696 -22.55 -41.73 -35.24
C GLY A 696 -23.35 -40.48 -35.64
N ARG A 697 -23.18 -39.34 -34.94
CA ARG A 697 -23.86 -38.08 -35.22
C ARG A 697 -22.94 -37.16 -36.03
N SER A 698 -23.24 -37.03 -37.32
CA SER A 698 -22.73 -35.96 -38.18
C SER A 698 -23.33 -34.62 -37.75
N THR A 699 -22.86 -34.08 -36.63
CA THR A 699 -23.18 -32.72 -36.19
C THR A 699 -21.88 -31.99 -35.88
N LEU A 700 -21.66 -30.86 -36.57
CA LEU A 700 -20.60 -29.90 -36.30
C LEU A 700 -20.50 -29.62 -34.80
N ARG A 701 -19.53 -30.22 -34.09
CA ARG A 701 -19.33 -29.91 -32.68
C ARG A 701 -18.55 -28.59 -32.59
N PRO A 702 -19.11 -27.53 -32.01
CA PRO A 702 -18.39 -26.27 -31.91
C PRO A 702 -17.23 -26.40 -30.91
N ALA A 703 -16.09 -25.74 -31.19
CA ALA A 703 -15.09 -25.46 -30.17
C ALA A 703 -15.61 -24.32 -29.28
N ASP A 704 -15.42 -24.42 -27.95
CA ASP A 704 -15.88 -23.37 -27.03
C ASP A 704 -15.28 -22.02 -27.41
N ILE A 705 -13.96 -22.01 -27.70
CA ILE A 705 -13.26 -20.87 -28.31
C ILE A 705 -12.27 -21.39 -29.36
N LEU A 706 -12.38 -20.87 -30.58
CA LEU A 706 -11.37 -21.04 -31.63
C LEU A 706 -10.47 -19.81 -31.67
N VAL A 707 -9.18 -19.99 -31.44
CA VAL A 707 -8.15 -18.94 -31.47
C VAL A 707 -7.37 -19.02 -32.78
N PHE A 708 -7.37 -17.96 -33.56
CA PHE A 708 -6.74 -17.96 -34.87
C PHE A 708 -5.22 -17.77 -34.78
N GLY A 709 -4.47 -18.43 -35.67
CA GLY A 709 -3.01 -18.27 -35.81
C GLY A 709 -2.19 -18.53 -34.54
N TRP A 710 -2.61 -19.47 -33.68
CA TRP A 710 -2.03 -19.65 -32.36
C TRP A 710 -0.60 -20.23 -32.36
N ALA A 711 -0.30 -21.27 -33.14
CA ALA A 711 1.05 -21.88 -33.14
C ALA A 711 1.44 -22.37 -34.52
N GLY A 712 2.54 -21.85 -35.08
CA GLY A 712 3.03 -22.24 -36.40
C GLY A 712 1.99 -22.09 -37.51
N GLY A 713 1.17 -21.03 -37.46
CA GLY A 713 0.05 -20.81 -38.39
C GLY A 713 -1.24 -21.58 -38.08
N LYS A 714 -1.18 -22.61 -37.22
CA LYS A 714 -2.36 -23.43 -36.84
C LYS A 714 -3.30 -22.69 -35.89
N HIS A 715 -4.60 -22.93 -36.04
CA HIS A 715 -5.62 -22.43 -35.10
C HIS A 715 -5.67 -23.31 -33.85
N ALA A 716 -6.03 -22.74 -32.70
CA ALA A 716 -6.21 -23.50 -31.46
C ALA A 716 -7.69 -23.66 -31.09
N CYS A 717 -8.11 -24.90 -30.89
CA CYS A 717 -9.40 -25.28 -30.32
C CYS A 717 -9.26 -25.33 -28.80
N VAL A 718 -9.77 -24.31 -28.11
CA VAL A 718 -9.81 -24.24 -26.65
C VAL A 718 -11.14 -24.81 -26.18
N ASP A 719 -11.08 -25.86 -25.37
CA ASP A 719 -12.26 -26.52 -24.77
C ASP A 719 -12.22 -26.35 -23.25
N LEU A 720 -13.29 -25.81 -22.68
CA LEU A 720 -13.37 -25.46 -21.27
C LEU A 720 -13.99 -26.62 -20.47
N THR A 721 -13.39 -26.91 -19.32
CA THR A 721 -13.98 -27.89 -18.39
C THR A 721 -13.85 -27.42 -16.94
N GLY A 722 -14.99 -27.28 -16.28
CA GLY A 722 -15.06 -26.93 -14.86
C GLY A 722 -15.43 -28.16 -14.05
N VAL A 723 -14.54 -28.58 -13.14
CA VAL A 723 -14.80 -29.67 -12.19
C VAL A 723 -15.00 -29.09 -10.80
N SER A 724 -15.52 -29.89 -9.87
CA SER A 724 -15.26 -29.59 -8.47
C SER A 724 -14.53 -30.74 -7.78
N PRO A 725 -13.54 -30.40 -6.95
CA PRO A 725 -12.60 -31.37 -6.41
C PRO A 725 -13.21 -32.22 -5.31
N LEU A 726 -14.30 -31.76 -4.69
CA LEU A 726 -14.94 -32.45 -3.55
C LEU A 726 -15.76 -33.69 -3.95
N VAL A 727 -16.03 -33.93 -5.25
CA VAL A 727 -16.71 -35.18 -5.68
C VAL A 727 -15.89 -36.42 -5.29
N ALA A 728 -14.56 -36.33 -5.38
CA ALA A 728 -13.65 -37.45 -5.17
C ALA A 728 -13.47 -37.82 -3.69
N LEU A 729 -14.00 -37.01 -2.76
CA LEU A 729 -13.87 -37.24 -1.33
C LEU A 729 -14.58 -38.52 -0.86
N ARG A 730 -15.50 -39.06 -1.67
CA ARG A 730 -16.37 -40.19 -1.28
C ARG A 730 -15.68 -41.56 -1.33
N ASP A 731 -14.63 -41.76 -2.14
CA ASP A 731 -14.20 -43.13 -2.48
C ASP A 731 -12.67 -43.44 -2.45
N ASN A 732 -11.73 -42.48 -2.49
CA ASN A 732 -10.30 -42.81 -2.73
C ASN A 732 -9.23 -41.92 -2.05
N GLY A 733 -9.58 -41.23 -0.96
CA GLY A 733 -8.69 -40.23 -0.36
C GLY A 733 -8.61 -38.96 -1.23
N PHE A 734 -8.44 -37.81 -0.59
CA PHE A 734 -8.47 -36.52 -1.28
C PHE A 734 -7.06 -36.05 -1.65
N VAL A 735 -6.83 -35.76 -2.93
CA VAL A 735 -5.61 -35.10 -3.40
C VAL A 735 -5.98 -33.80 -4.10
N ALA A 736 -5.55 -32.68 -3.51
CA ALA A 736 -5.77 -31.36 -4.08
C ALA A 736 -5.22 -31.29 -5.51
N ARG A 737 -5.90 -30.57 -6.41
CA ARG A 737 -5.57 -30.37 -7.84
C ARG A 737 -5.83 -31.57 -8.76
N GLN A 738 -5.94 -32.79 -8.23
CA GLN A 738 -6.05 -34.00 -9.02
C GLN A 738 -7.28 -34.02 -9.93
N ALA A 739 -8.44 -33.52 -9.46
CA ALA A 739 -9.68 -33.52 -10.25
C ALA A 739 -9.55 -32.72 -11.56
N ALA A 740 -8.96 -31.53 -11.52
CA ALA A 740 -8.77 -30.69 -12.69
C ALA A 740 -7.69 -31.27 -13.62
N SER A 741 -6.58 -31.77 -13.07
CA SER A 741 -5.53 -32.44 -13.85
C SER A 741 -6.05 -33.69 -14.56
N LYS A 742 -6.88 -34.50 -13.91
CA LYS A 742 -7.50 -35.68 -14.55
C LYS A 742 -8.44 -35.26 -15.67
N ALA A 743 -9.24 -34.21 -15.46
CA ALA A 743 -10.12 -33.68 -16.51
C ALA A 743 -9.33 -33.15 -17.72
N GLU A 744 -8.20 -32.48 -17.48
CA GLU A 744 -7.25 -32.07 -18.52
C GLU A 744 -6.75 -33.28 -19.33
N SER A 745 -6.19 -34.29 -18.66
CA SER A 745 -5.68 -35.49 -19.34
C SER A 745 -6.75 -36.24 -20.14
N CYS A 746 -7.97 -36.37 -19.60
CA CYS A 746 -9.09 -37.00 -20.30
C CYS A 746 -9.49 -36.21 -21.56
N LYS A 747 -9.48 -34.87 -21.51
CA LYS A 747 -9.79 -34.03 -22.68
C LYS A 747 -8.70 -34.14 -23.76
N ILE A 748 -7.43 -34.14 -23.38
CA ILE A 748 -6.30 -34.36 -24.30
C ILE A 748 -6.47 -35.70 -25.01
N ALA A 749 -6.63 -36.78 -24.25
CA ALA A 749 -6.79 -38.13 -24.80
C ALA A 749 -7.97 -38.24 -25.78
N LYS A 750 -9.07 -37.49 -25.53
CA LYS A 750 -10.27 -37.51 -26.37
C LYS A 750 -10.13 -36.69 -27.66
N HIS A 751 -9.43 -35.56 -27.64
CA HIS A 751 -9.55 -34.55 -28.70
C HIS A 751 -8.24 -34.14 -29.39
N GLU A 752 -7.07 -34.41 -28.79
CA GLU A 752 -5.79 -33.94 -29.32
C GLU A 752 -5.46 -34.55 -30.68
N LYS A 753 -5.61 -35.88 -30.82
CA LYS A 753 -5.32 -36.60 -32.07
C LYS A 753 -6.15 -36.04 -33.25
N ALA A 754 -7.45 -35.89 -33.05
CA ALA A 754 -8.36 -35.38 -34.08
C ALA A 754 -8.04 -33.92 -34.48
N CYS A 755 -7.69 -33.07 -33.51
CA CYS A 755 -7.22 -31.71 -33.80
C CYS A 755 -5.94 -31.71 -34.62
N LEU A 756 -4.96 -32.54 -34.24
CA LEU A 756 -3.66 -32.60 -34.91
C LEU A 756 -3.79 -33.07 -36.37
N GLU A 757 -4.59 -34.11 -36.60
CA GLU A 757 -4.91 -34.63 -37.95
C GLU A 757 -5.58 -33.57 -38.84
N ASN A 758 -6.32 -32.63 -38.24
CA ASN A 758 -7.00 -31.54 -38.93
C ASN A 758 -6.24 -30.20 -38.89
N GLN A 759 -4.92 -30.20 -38.64
CA GLN A 759 -4.07 -29.00 -38.60
C GLN A 759 -4.45 -27.95 -37.54
N HIS A 760 -5.06 -28.38 -36.43
CA HIS A 760 -5.38 -27.56 -35.28
C HIS A 760 -4.55 -27.96 -34.05
N VAL A 761 -4.39 -27.03 -33.11
CA VAL A 761 -3.84 -27.29 -31.77
C VAL A 761 -5.00 -27.45 -30.80
N PHE A 762 -4.98 -28.48 -29.97
CA PHE A 762 -5.98 -28.63 -28.90
C PHE A 762 -5.46 -28.01 -27.61
N ILE A 763 -6.30 -27.25 -26.90
CA ILE A 763 -5.95 -26.65 -25.61
C ILE A 763 -7.06 -26.95 -24.60
N PRO A 764 -6.86 -27.88 -23.67
CA PRO A 764 -7.79 -28.10 -22.57
C PRO A 764 -7.65 -26.98 -21.54
N LEU A 765 -8.73 -26.23 -21.31
CA LEU A 765 -8.79 -25.26 -20.22
C LEU A 765 -9.58 -25.87 -19.06
N ALA A 766 -8.87 -26.65 -18.24
CA ALA A 766 -9.44 -27.28 -17.06
C ALA A 766 -9.25 -26.40 -15.81
N PHE A 767 -10.33 -26.21 -15.05
CA PHE A 767 -10.34 -25.47 -13.80
C PHE A 767 -11.23 -26.12 -12.75
N ASP A 768 -10.98 -25.82 -11.48
CA ASP A 768 -11.85 -26.24 -10.38
C ASP A 768 -12.66 -25.08 -9.79
N THR A 769 -13.67 -25.41 -8.98
CA THR A 769 -14.57 -24.41 -8.38
C THR A 769 -13.95 -23.57 -7.28
N PHE A 770 -12.79 -23.96 -6.74
CA PHE A 770 -12.03 -23.12 -5.81
C PHE A 770 -11.07 -22.16 -6.52
N GLY A 771 -10.90 -22.32 -7.84
CA GLY A 771 -10.13 -21.44 -8.70
C GLY A 771 -8.76 -21.99 -9.11
N PHE A 772 -8.46 -23.26 -8.84
CA PHE A 772 -7.26 -23.90 -9.38
C PHE A 772 -7.38 -24.05 -10.91
N LEU A 773 -6.26 -23.88 -11.59
CA LEU A 773 -6.12 -24.02 -13.04
C LEU A 773 -5.11 -25.12 -13.34
N ALA A 774 -5.46 -26.04 -14.24
CA ALA A 774 -4.55 -27.09 -14.68
C ALA A 774 -3.39 -26.55 -15.53
N THR A 775 -2.40 -27.38 -15.83
CA THR A 775 -1.10 -26.95 -16.36
C THR A 775 -1.24 -26.27 -17.73
N GLU A 776 -2.02 -26.83 -18.64
CA GLU A 776 -2.22 -26.28 -19.98
C GLU A 776 -3.03 -24.98 -19.96
N ALA A 777 -3.99 -24.87 -19.04
CA ALA A 777 -4.71 -23.62 -18.79
C ALA A 777 -3.74 -22.51 -18.33
N VAL A 778 -2.82 -22.82 -17.40
CA VAL A 778 -1.81 -21.88 -16.93
C VAL A 778 -0.84 -21.49 -18.04
N ASN A 779 -0.38 -22.46 -18.84
CA ASN A 779 0.53 -22.21 -19.98
C ASN A 779 -0.12 -21.28 -21.01
N PHE A 780 -1.37 -21.56 -21.38
CA PHE A 780 -2.17 -20.76 -22.29
C PHE A 780 -2.33 -19.32 -21.80
N LEU A 781 -2.82 -19.13 -20.57
CA LEU A 781 -3.05 -17.81 -19.99
C LEU A 781 -1.76 -17.03 -19.76
N THR A 782 -0.66 -17.71 -19.43
CA THR A 782 0.67 -17.09 -19.32
C THR A 782 1.14 -16.55 -20.67
N ARG A 783 0.84 -17.26 -21.78
CA ARG A 783 1.13 -16.76 -23.12
C ARG A 783 0.24 -15.58 -23.49
N VAL A 784 -1.06 -15.64 -23.20
CA VAL A 784 -1.98 -14.50 -23.39
C VAL A 784 -1.52 -13.28 -22.60
N GLN A 785 -1.11 -13.47 -21.34
CA GLN A 785 -0.58 -12.40 -20.50
C GLN A 785 0.72 -11.81 -21.06
N ARG A 786 1.60 -12.62 -21.64
CA ARG A 786 2.80 -12.14 -22.34
C ARG A 786 2.45 -11.27 -23.55
N VAL A 787 1.44 -11.65 -24.34
CA VAL A 787 0.95 -10.82 -25.47
C VAL A 787 0.35 -9.50 -24.98
N ILE A 788 -0.44 -9.53 -23.89
CA ILE A 788 -0.94 -8.28 -23.29
C ILE A 788 0.23 -7.40 -22.83
N HIS A 789 1.27 -7.97 -22.24
CA HIS A 789 2.44 -7.21 -21.80
C HIS A 789 3.31 -6.69 -22.94
N SER A 790 3.36 -7.37 -24.09
CA SER A 790 4.03 -6.81 -25.28
C SER A 790 3.25 -5.65 -25.89
N ASN A 791 1.93 -5.66 -25.74
CA ASN A 791 1.04 -4.65 -26.34
C ASN A 791 0.75 -3.47 -25.39
N VAL A 792 1.21 -3.51 -24.13
CA VAL A 792 0.95 -2.47 -23.12
C VAL A 792 2.27 -2.07 -22.45
N SER A 793 2.64 -0.79 -22.57
CA SER A 793 3.90 -0.21 -22.08
C SER A 793 3.99 -0.09 -20.55
N THR A 794 2.87 -0.26 -19.84
CA THR A 794 2.83 -0.54 -18.40
C THR A 794 2.29 -1.94 -18.13
N PRO A 795 3.03 -2.81 -17.42
CA PRO A 795 2.48 -4.10 -17.01
C PRO A 795 1.24 -3.85 -16.15
N LYS A 796 0.07 -4.23 -16.66
CA LYS A 796 -1.12 -4.45 -15.81
C LYS A 796 -0.68 -5.43 -14.72
N GLY A 797 -1.11 -5.22 -13.47
CA GLY A 797 -0.57 -5.94 -12.30
C GLY A 797 -0.37 -7.43 -12.58
N GLN A 798 0.75 -7.99 -12.09
CA GLN A 798 1.16 -9.39 -12.33
C GLN A 798 -0.03 -10.33 -12.10
N GLY A 799 -0.69 -10.75 -13.18
CA GLY A 799 -1.84 -11.67 -13.08
C GLY A 799 -3.23 -11.15 -13.45
N PHE A 800 -3.41 -9.95 -14.03
CA PHE A 800 -4.76 -9.46 -14.40
C PHE A 800 -5.62 -10.50 -15.15
N VAL A 801 -5.02 -11.24 -16.10
CA VAL A 801 -5.68 -12.30 -16.86
C VAL A 801 -6.26 -13.36 -15.93
N PHE A 802 -5.44 -13.86 -15.01
CA PHE A 802 -5.83 -14.90 -14.05
C PHE A 802 -6.81 -14.37 -13.02
N SER A 803 -6.61 -13.18 -12.46
CA SER A 803 -7.54 -12.59 -11.49
C SER A 803 -8.92 -12.41 -12.09
N ARG A 804 -9.00 -11.98 -13.35
CA ARG A 804 -10.28 -11.81 -14.06
C ARG A 804 -10.96 -13.13 -14.38
N LEU A 805 -10.22 -14.13 -14.84
CA LEU A 805 -10.77 -15.47 -15.08
C LEU A 805 -11.20 -16.13 -13.76
N GLY A 806 -10.37 -16.04 -12.72
CA GLY A 806 -10.67 -16.53 -11.37
C GLY A 806 -11.93 -15.89 -10.80
N PHE A 807 -12.13 -14.58 -11.00
CA PHE A 807 -13.38 -13.91 -10.64
C PHE A 807 -14.59 -14.47 -11.36
N ALA A 808 -14.48 -14.72 -12.67
CA ALA A 808 -15.58 -15.31 -13.45
C ALA A 808 -15.95 -16.72 -12.94
N ILE A 809 -14.94 -17.54 -12.60
CA ILE A 809 -15.15 -18.86 -11.99
C ILE A 809 -15.92 -18.70 -10.68
N GLN A 810 -15.44 -17.84 -9.77
CA GLN A 810 -16.06 -17.65 -8.47
C GLN A 810 -17.46 -17.03 -8.57
N LYS A 811 -17.69 -16.11 -9.51
CA LYS A 811 -19.02 -15.53 -9.79
C LYS A 811 -20.00 -16.61 -10.27
N GLY A 812 -19.55 -17.51 -11.14
CA GLY A 812 -20.37 -18.63 -11.58
C GLY A 812 -20.71 -19.61 -10.44
N VAL A 813 -19.78 -19.85 -9.51
CA VAL A 813 -20.04 -20.63 -8.29
C VAL A 813 -21.02 -19.91 -7.37
N ALA A 814 -20.84 -18.61 -7.14
CA ALA A 814 -21.74 -17.80 -6.34
C ALA A 814 -23.18 -17.84 -6.88
N ALA A 815 -23.36 -17.65 -8.19
CA ALA A 815 -24.67 -17.73 -8.83
C ALA A 815 -25.35 -19.10 -8.63
N GLN A 816 -24.58 -20.20 -8.66
CA GLN A 816 -25.12 -21.54 -8.39
C GLN A 816 -25.54 -21.72 -6.93
N LEU A 817 -24.79 -21.16 -5.98
CA LEU A 817 -25.16 -21.20 -4.56
C LEU A 817 -26.42 -20.37 -4.31
N VAL A 818 -26.44 -19.13 -4.80
CA VAL A 818 -27.55 -18.18 -4.61
C VAL A 818 -28.85 -18.68 -5.22
N ALA A 819 -28.82 -19.33 -6.39
CA ALA A 819 -30.01 -19.89 -7.02
C ALA A 819 -30.74 -20.98 -6.21
N ARG A 820 -30.15 -21.43 -5.09
CA ARG A 820 -30.72 -22.45 -4.20
C ARG A 820 -30.91 -21.94 -2.78
N LEU A 821 -30.63 -20.66 -2.51
CA LEU A 821 -30.92 -20.08 -1.21
C LEU A 821 -32.44 -20.09 -0.98
N PRO A 822 -32.90 -20.43 0.22
CA PRO A 822 -34.30 -20.31 0.59
C PRO A 822 -34.86 -18.92 0.27
N ALA A 823 -36.11 -18.83 -0.18
CA ALA A 823 -36.75 -17.55 -0.52
C ALA A 823 -36.84 -16.57 0.67
N THR A 824 -36.72 -17.08 1.90
CA THR A 824 -36.67 -16.28 3.14
C THR A 824 -35.31 -15.60 3.39
N LEU A 825 -34.27 -15.97 2.63
CA LEU A 825 -32.89 -15.46 2.75
C LEU A 825 -32.44 -14.65 1.51
N LEU A 826 -33.30 -14.55 0.49
CA LEU A 826 -33.17 -13.67 -0.69
C LEU A 826 -33.73 -12.28 -0.36
#